data_AF-A0A2K3DXV3-F1
#
_entry.id   AF-A0A2K3DXV3-F1
#
_cell.length_a   1.000
_cell.length_b   1.000
_cell.length_c   1.000
_cell.angle_alpha   90.00
_cell.angle_beta   90.00
_cell.angle_gamma   90.00
#
_symmetry.space_group_name_H-M   'P 1'
#
loop_
_entity.id
_entity.type
_entity.pdbx_description
1 polymer ?
#
loop_
_entity_poly.entity_id
_entity_poly.type
_entity_poly.pdbx_seq_one_letter_code
_entity_poly.pdbx_strand_id
1 'polypeptide(L)'
;MSPRSTSVGSLAAALLLWTGIATGANLPTFSSLEDATLVHRTCQTIQKGTQAVQGCVLRGNGKWQVALGATEGSDCAATGTFIDSSQTTSNFGKLRVVTGAGGGYTDLEQAYAAGFLEGYLTAARIFDHFSNLKTYFNTMLNETEMVEKSLDWLEVQEAWVNEQLKSAPADDPYWRLLGLVQRQFDGLVDGYQARAQQEEAGQKQQHQQGQRQAGRKAGRRMAPGGGTGSGNEDVAVGWLERRDMMFLNSNGDVYDIIDALEAGYGYGDDDGSAGNAARPGGARRGRRYPSFADIDESPMRMSLKLGLQGKCSALIKVTGDLTDLLVGHSTHDSFTAMTRIYKHYDFSSLADDAITARRVSFSSYPGELFSDDDFYLLSTGLMVLETTNHIYVGDVYAPLQPHCVLSWQRIRLANWMAATGEEWVDVFGRFNSGTYNNQYMVINFNRFVPGKELQPGLLWVVEQLPDIFLTADMTQELARGYWPSYNVAYFPEVYEAAGYPDMIARLEAKGAKKYAFPIRLLKYQIAPRASIFRRDQGAVANMDSLKRMMRYNDFQKDPIADGNPVGAVCARGDLATGKDGIAKGCYDSKVTTASMALRMESEVIGGPTAQGQPPFSWSDPRWVNLPHRGMPDTFDFAFERMSPKDLPTTPECTEAAKVVAAGAASIGVGQKAHLQQLHAADVGSTSSV
;
A
#
# COMPACT_ATOMS: atom_id res chain seq x y z
N MET A 1 16.06 -73.31 -27.24
CA MET A 1 15.46 -73.58 -25.91
C MET A 1 15.47 -72.27 -25.12
N SER A 2 14.29 -71.69 -24.85
CA SER A 2 14.08 -70.68 -23.79
C SER A 2 14.05 -71.41 -22.42
N PRO A 3 14.22 -70.77 -21.23
CA PRO A 3 13.32 -69.74 -20.65
C PRO A 3 14.09 -68.63 -19.87
N ARG A 4 13.54 -67.54 -19.33
CA ARG A 4 12.28 -66.78 -19.38
C ARG A 4 12.56 -65.41 -18.74
N SER A 5 11.88 -64.39 -19.26
CA SER A 5 11.73 -63.04 -18.71
C SER A 5 10.62 -62.95 -17.64
N THR A 6 10.69 -61.95 -16.77
CA THR A 6 9.50 -61.17 -16.33
C THR A 6 9.87 -59.69 -16.16
N SER A 7 8.99 -58.86 -16.70
CA SER A 7 9.08 -57.41 -16.93
C SER A 7 8.37 -56.57 -15.86
N VAL A 8 8.86 -55.36 -15.64
CA VAL A 8 8.09 -54.12 -15.38
C VAL A 8 8.99 -53.01 -15.94
N GLY A 9 8.65 -52.12 -16.88
CA GLY A 9 7.39 -51.55 -17.31
C GLY A 9 7.61 -50.03 -17.41
N SER A 10 8.04 -49.56 -18.59
CA SER A 10 8.38 -48.16 -18.90
C SER A 10 7.18 -47.23 -18.92
N LEU A 11 7.37 -45.96 -18.54
CA LEU A 11 6.58 -44.83 -19.03
C LEU A 11 7.49 -43.60 -19.13
N ALA A 12 7.90 -43.31 -20.36
CA ALA A 12 8.64 -42.12 -20.74
C ALA A 12 7.66 -40.94 -20.91
N ALA A 13 7.93 -39.82 -20.25
CA ALA A 13 7.20 -38.58 -20.41
C ALA A 13 7.68 -37.85 -21.68
N ALA A 14 6.75 -37.54 -22.57
CA ALA A 14 6.98 -36.72 -23.76
C ALA A 14 6.92 -35.23 -23.38
N LEU A 15 8.03 -34.50 -23.56
CA LEU A 15 8.05 -33.03 -23.59
C LEU A 15 7.42 -32.55 -24.91
N LEU A 16 6.34 -31.77 -24.82
CA LEU A 16 5.84 -30.94 -25.92
C LEU A 16 6.39 -29.53 -25.76
N LEU A 17 7.38 -29.18 -26.59
CA LEU A 17 7.88 -27.83 -26.80
C LEU A 17 6.85 -27.02 -27.59
N TRP A 18 6.31 -25.96 -26.99
CA TRP A 18 5.57 -24.91 -27.69
C TRP A 18 6.57 -23.89 -28.26
N THR A 19 6.88 -23.98 -29.54
CA THR A 19 7.61 -22.93 -30.26
C THR A 19 6.61 -21.93 -30.83
N GLY A 20 6.56 -20.73 -30.25
CA GLY A 20 5.73 -19.62 -30.72
C GLY A 20 6.20 -19.11 -32.10
N ILE A 21 5.28 -19.07 -33.06
CA ILE A 21 5.44 -18.31 -34.30
C ILE A 21 5.04 -16.87 -33.99
N ALA A 22 5.99 -15.96 -34.14
CA ALA A 22 5.81 -14.54 -33.95
C ALA A 22 4.91 -13.95 -35.06
N THR A 23 3.77 -13.38 -34.66
CA THR A 23 3.07 -12.32 -35.39
C THR A 23 2.70 -11.23 -34.39
N GLY A 24 3.12 -9.99 -34.68
CA GLY A 24 3.10 -8.85 -33.76
C GLY A 24 1.72 -8.49 -33.22
N ALA A 25 1.47 -8.88 -31.99
CA ALA A 25 0.68 -8.18 -30.97
C ALA A 25 1.10 -8.81 -29.64
N ASN A 26 1.64 -8.04 -28.70
CA ASN A 26 1.95 -8.53 -27.36
C ASN A 26 0.64 -8.82 -26.61
N LEU A 27 0.04 -9.99 -26.86
CA LEU A 27 -1.01 -10.57 -26.04
C LEU A 27 -0.38 -11.24 -24.82
N PRO A 28 -1.04 -11.28 -23.65
CA PRO A 28 -0.51 -11.96 -22.49
C PRO A 28 -0.45 -13.47 -22.76
N THR A 29 0.73 -13.98 -23.08
CA THR A 29 0.95 -15.42 -23.25
C THR A 29 0.92 -16.09 -21.88
N PHE A 30 -0.08 -16.93 -21.62
CA PHE A 30 -0.10 -17.76 -20.42
C PHE A 30 1.08 -18.73 -20.41
N SER A 31 1.74 -18.87 -19.26
CA SER A 31 2.87 -19.79 -19.07
C SER A 31 2.49 -21.27 -19.17
N SER A 32 1.21 -21.60 -19.01
CA SER A 32 0.68 -22.96 -19.12
C SER A 32 -0.83 -22.97 -19.40
N LEU A 33 -1.35 -24.10 -19.87
CA LEU A 33 -2.81 -24.31 -19.98
C LEU A 33 -3.48 -24.29 -18.60
N GLU A 34 -2.78 -24.69 -17.54
CA GLU A 34 -3.29 -24.64 -16.17
C GLU A 34 -3.49 -23.19 -15.69
N ASP A 35 -2.53 -22.31 -15.95
CA ASP A 35 -2.64 -20.88 -15.65
C ASP A 35 -3.81 -20.25 -16.41
N ALA A 36 -3.93 -20.53 -17.71
CA ALA A 36 -5.05 -20.05 -18.53
C ALA A 36 -6.40 -20.57 -17.99
N THR A 37 -6.46 -21.83 -17.57
CA THR A 37 -7.69 -22.43 -17.01
C THR A 37 -8.05 -21.82 -15.65
N LEU A 38 -7.07 -21.50 -14.81
CA LEU A 38 -7.28 -20.80 -13.54
C LEU A 38 -7.87 -19.41 -13.79
N VAL A 39 -7.22 -18.61 -14.65
CA VAL A 39 -7.69 -17.27 -15.00
C VAL A 39 -9.09 -17.30 -15.61
N HIS A 40 -9.35 -18.22 -16.55
CA HIS A 40 -10.67 -18.35 -17.16
C HIS A 40 -11.77 -18.66 -16.12
N ARG A 41 -11.50 -19.53 -15.14
CA ARG A 41 -12.45 -19.82 -14.05
C ARG A 41 -12.67 -18.59 -13.17
N THR A 42 -11.62 -17.86 -12.80
CA THR A 42 -11.74 -16.62 -12.02
C THR A 42 -12.59 -15.59 -12.75
N CYS A 43 -12.39 -15.42 -14.07
CA CYS A 43 -13.20 -14.53 -14.90
C CYS A 43 -14.67 -14.92 -14.92
N GLN A 44 -15.00 -16.21 -15.03
CA GLN A 44 -16.39 -16.68 -14.96
C GLN A 44 -17.03 -16.39 -13.60
N THR A 45 -16.27 -16.48 -12.51
CA THR A 45 -16.75 -16.12 -11.16
C THR A 45 -17.01 -14.62 -11.07
N ILE A 46 -16.10 -13.79 -11.57
CA ILE A 46 -16.25 -12.32 -11.62
C ILE A 46 -17.48 -11.93 -12.44
N GLN A 47 -17.68 -12.52 -13.62
CA GLN A 47 -18.82 -12.21 -14.50
C GLN A 47 -20.17 -12.66 -13.94
N LYS A 48 -20.20 -13.74 -13.14
CA LYS A 48 -21.42 -14.23 -12.47
C LYS A 48 -21.72 -13.49 -11.18
N GLY A 49 -20.72 -12.89 -10.56
CA GLY A 49 -20.84 -12.10 -9.33
C GLY A 49 -21.08 -10.62 -9.61
N THR A 50 -21.57 -9.90 -8.61
CA THR A 50 -21.64 -8.43 -8.62
C THR A 50 -20.44 -7.80 -7.89
N GLN A 51 -19.42 -8.61 -7.54
CA GLN A 51 -18.43 -8.21 -6.55
C GLN A 51 -17.26 -7.40 -7.10
N ALA A 52 -16.93 -7.59 -8.37
CA ALA A 52 -15.79 -6.91 -9.00
C ALA A 52 -16.26 -5.99 -10.12
N VAL A 53 -15.60 -4.83 -10.24
CA VAL A 53 -15.80 -3.87 -11.32
C VAL A 53 -14.56 -3.89 -12.21
N GLN A 54 -14.76 -4.18 -13.49
CA GLN A 54 -13.73 -4.10 -14.51
C GLN A 54 -13.87 -2.81 -15.31
N GLY A 55 -12.75 -2.16 -15.63
CA GLY A 55 -12.73 -0.93 -16.42
C GLY A 55 -11.64 -0.92 -17.48
N CYS A 56 -11.90 -0.20 -18.56
CA CYS A 56 -11.00 0.08 -19.67
C CYS A 56 -11.01 1.58 -19.97
N VAL A 57 -9.83 2.21 -20.00
CA VAL A 57 -9.68 3.63 -20.34
C VAL A 57 -9.46 3.79 -21.83
N LEU A 58 -10.29 4.61 -22.46
CA LEU A 58 -10.25 4.91 -23.89
C LEU A 58 -10.06 6.41 -24.12
N ARG A 59 -9.35 6.77 -25.19
CA ARG A 59 -9.21 8.15 -25.66
C ARG A 59 -9.97 8.33 -26.98
N GLY A 60 -11.05 9.11 -26.97
CA GLY A 60 -11.87 9.40 -28.16
C GLY A 60 -12.16 10.89 -28.29
N ASN A 61 -11.99 11.47 -29.48
CA ASN A 61 -12.18 12.92 -29.73
C ASN A 61 -11.42 13.82 -28.73
N GLY A 62 -10.23 13.40 -28.31
CA GLY A 62 -9.39 14.11 -27.34
C GLY A 62 -9.82 13.98 -25.87
N LYS A 63 -10.89 13.24 -25.56
CA LYS A 63 -11.39 13.03 -24.19
C LYS A 63 -11.11 11.61 -23.68
N TRP A 64 -10.86 11.52 -22.39
CA TRP A 64 -10.66 10.26 -21.66
C TRP A 64 -11.97 9.80 -21.04
N GLN A 65 -12.25 8.49 -21.11
CA GLN A 65 -13.45 7.88 -20.53
C GLN A 65 -13.18 6.46 -20.07
N VAL A 66 -13.90 6.01 -19.03
CA VAL A 66 -13.89 4.62 -18.59
C VAL A 66 -15.09 3.88 -19.18
N ALA A 67 -14.82 2.82 -19.94
CA ALA A 67 -15.80 1.81 -20.29
C ALA A 67 -15.81 0.72 -19.22
N LEU A 68 -16.96 0.49 -18.59
CA LEU A 68 -17.14 -0.55 -17.57
C LEU A 68 -17.54 -1.89 -18.21
N GLY A 69 -17.02 -2.98 -17.66
CA GLY A 69 -17.32 -4.36 -18.09
C GLY A 69 -16.40 -4.91 -19.19
N ALA A 70 -16.79 -6.04 -19.76
CA ALA A 70 -16.00 -6.73 -20.77
C ALA A 70 -16.05 -6.00 -22.13
N THR A 71 -15.02 -5.23 -22.44
CA THR A 71 -14.76 -4.71 -23.79
C THR A 71 -13.81 -5.68 -24.52
N GLU A 72 -14.37 -6.53 -25.37
CA GLU A 72 -13.56 -7.36 -26.27
C GLU A 72 -12.96 -6.49 -27.38
N GLY A 73 -11.65 -6.59 -27.62
CA GLY A 73 -10.97 -5.99 -28.77
C GLY A 73 -10.76 -4.47 -28.71
N SER A 74 -10.86 -3.84 -27.54
CA SER A 74 -10.61 -2.40 -27.35
C SER A 74 -9.12 -2.10 -27.10
N ASP A 75 -8.58 -1.12 -27.82
CA ASP A 75 -7.26 -0.52 -27.57
C ASP A 75 -7.28 0.37 -26.31
N CYS A 76 -7.39 -0.27 -25.15
CA CYS A 76 -7.38 0.41 -23.86
C CYS A 76 -5.99 0.98 -23.55
N ALA A 77 -5.91 2.25 -23.16
CA ALA A 77 -4.66 2.83 -22.65
C ALA A 77 -4.31 2.28 -21.25
N ALA A 78 -5.33 1.91 -20.47
CA ALA A 78 -5.19 1.15 -19.23
C ALA A 78 -6.44 0.29 -18.99
N THR A 79 -6.27 -0.84 -18.31
CA THR A 79 -7.35 -1.73 -17.88
C THR A 79 -7.17 -2.15 -16.43
N GLY A 80 -8.23 -2.61 -15.77
CA GLY A 80 -8.14 -2.91 -14.36
C GLY A 80 -9.39 -3.53 -13.78
N THR A 81 -9.23 -4.06 -12.57
CA THR A 81 -10.25 -4.77 -11.81
C THR A 81 -10.21 -4.29 -10.36
N PHE A 82 -11.36 -3.93 -9.81
CA PHE A 82 -11.51 -3.49 -8.42
C PHE A 82 -12.56 -4.33 -7.68
N ILE A 83 -12.22 -4.79 -6.47
CA ILE A 83 -13.13 -5.43 -5.50
C ILE A 83 -13.13 -4.55 -4.25
N ASP A 84 -14.31 -4.12 -3.81
CA ASP A 84 -14.45 -3.27 -2.61
C ASP A 84 -14.15 -4.06 -1.32
N SER A 85 -13.58 -3.39 -0.31
CA SER A 85 -13.19 -4.01 0.97
C SER A 85 -14.33 -4.72 1.69
N SER A 86 -15.57 -4.21 1.55
CA SER A 86 -16.78 -4.82 2.12
C SER A 86 -17.08 -6.23 1.62
N GLN A 87 -16.39 -6.67 0.56
CA GLN A 87 -16.58 -7.96 -0.09
C GLN A 87 -15.41 -8.91 0.14
N THR A 88 -14.47 -8.53 1.00
CA THR A 88 -13.24 -9.27 1.26
C THR A 88 -13.20 -9.76 2.70
N THR A 89 -12.53 -10.90 2.93
CA THR A 89 -12.40 -11.47 4.28
C THR A 89 -11.36 -10.74 5.13
N SER A 90 -10.48 -9.97 4.48
CA SER A 90 -9.42 -9.19 5.13
C SER A 90 -9.76 -7.74 5.38
N ASN A 91 -10.90 -7.22 4.89
CA ASN A 91 -11.22 -5.79 4.88
C ASN A 91 -10.23 -4.93 4.05
N PHE A 92 -9.48 -5.54 3.13
CA PHE A 92 -8.72 -4.83 2.11
C PHE A 92 -9.48 -4.88 0.79
N GLY A 93 -9.81 -3.72 0.23
CA GLY A 93 -10.20 -3.67 -1.19
C GLY A 93 -9.06 -4.23 -2.05
N LYS A 94 -9.35 -4.76 -3.22
CA LYS A 94 -8.35 -5.32 -4.12
C LYS A 94 -8.40 -4.60 -5.44
N LEU A 95 -7.30 -3.97 -5.84
CA LEU A 95 -7.19 -3.21 -7.09
C LEU A 95 -6.06 -3.78 -7.94
N ARG A 96 -6.34 -4.04 -9.21
CA ARG A 96 -5.30 -4.26 -10.22
C ARG A 96 -5.46 -3.27 -11.35
N VAL A 97 -4.36 -2.61 -11.73
CA VAL A 97 -4.27 -1.69 -12.87
C VAL A 97 -3.14 -2.14 -13.80
N VAL A 98 -3.44 -2.22 -15.08
CA VAL A 98 -2.53 -2.68 -16.14
C VAL A 98 -2.51 -1.65 -17.25
N THR A 99 -1.33 -1.11 -17.56
CA THR A 99 -1.12 -0.24 -18.73
C THR A 99 -1.24 -1.04 -20.03
N GLY A 100 -1.84 -0.46 -21.06
CA GLY A 100 -2.12 -1.15 -22.32
C GLY A 100 -1.17 -0.75 -23.44
N ALA A 101 -0.59 -1.75 -24.11
CA ALA A 101 0.28 -1.56 -25.29
C ALA A 101 -0.49 -1.35 -26.62
N GLY A 102 -1.83 -1.41 -26.60
CA GLY A 102 -2.68 -1.22 -27.79
C GLY A 102 -2.86 0.26 -28.17
N GLY A 103 -3.25 0.56 -29.41
CA GLY A 103 -3.65 1.92 -29.82
C GLY A 103 -2.56 2.98 -30.02
N GLY A 104 -1.27 2.67 -29.80
CA GLY A 104 -0.16 3.59 -30.05
C GLY A 104 -0.01 4.72 -29.01
N TYR A 105 -0.46 4.50 -27.77
CA TYR A 105 -0.32 5.46 -26.68
C TYR A 105 1.14 5.59 -26.21
N THR A 106 1.56 6.83 -25.95
CA THR A 106 2.84 7.15 -25.30
C THR A 106 2.85 6.74 -23.83
N ASP A 107 4.03 6.65 -23.22
CA ASP A 107 4.17 6.31 -21.79
C ASP A 107 3.46 7.31 -20.87
N LEU A 108 3.50 8.60 -21.23
CA LEU A 108 2.78 9.66 -20.48
C LEU A 108 1.25 9.48 -20.55
N GLU A 109 0.74 9.02 -21.68
CA GLU A 109 -0.69 8.72 -21.86
C GLU A 109 -1.10 7.46 -21.11
N GLN A 110 -0.28 6.41 -21.15
CA GLN A 110 -0.52 5.17 -20.41
C GLN A 110 -0.45 5.40 -18.88
N ALA A 111 0.53 6.16 -18.40
CA ALA A 111 0.65 6.53 -16.99
C ALA A 111 -0.58 7.35 -16.52
N TYR A 112 -0.99 8.34 -17.31
CA TYR A 112 -2.21 9.09 -17.05
C TYR A 112 -3.46 8.20 -17.05
N ALA A 113 -3.59 7.30 -18.03
CA ALA A 113 -4.73 6.38 -18.10
C ALA A 113 -4.77 5.43 -16.89
N ALA A 114 -3.63 4.97 -16.39
CA ALA A 114 -3.56 4.14 -15.19
C ALA A 114 -4.09 4.88 -13.95
N GLY A 115 -3.68 6.14 -13.76
CA GLY A 115 -4.22 7.00 -12.70
C GLY A 115 -5.71 7.26 -12.88
N PHE A 116 -6.14 7.61 -14.10
CA PHE A 116 -7.53 7.88 -14.43
C PHE A 116 -8.44 6.69 -14.10
N LEU A 117 -7.98 5.48 -14.43
CA LEU A 117 -8.72 4.28 -14.11
C LEU A 117 -8.88 4.08 -12.60
N GLU A 118 -7.80 4.21 -11.84
CA GLU A 118 -7.85 4.06 -10.38
C GLU A 118 -8.77 5.09 -9.73
N GLY A 119 -8.59 6.37 -10.08
CA GLY A 119 -9.40 7.47 -9.55
C GLY A 119 -10.89 7.26 -9.83
N TYR A 120 -11.21 6.75 -11.01
CA TYR A 120 -12.58 6.46 -11.40
C TYR A 120 -13.17 5.22 -10.71
N LEU A 121 -12.44 4.10 -10.69
CA LEU A 121 -12.94 2.82 -10.14
C LEU A 121 -13.08 2.86 -8.61
N THR A 122 -12.25 3.65 -7.93
CA THR A 122 -12.19 3.69 -6.46
C THR A 122 -12.77 4.96 -5.86
N ALA A 123 -13.39 5.83 -6.67
CA ALA A 123 -13.83 7.18 -6.27
C ALA A 123 -14.63 7.24 -4.95
N ALA A 124 -15.57 6.33 -4.73
CA ALA A 124 -16.37 6.31 -3.49
C ALA A 124 -15.50 6.10 -2.25
N ARG A 125 -14.54 5.17 -2.33
CA ARG A 125 -13.60 4.90 -1.25
C ARG A 125 -12.56 6.01 -1.10
N ILE A 126 -12.18 6.70 -2.18
CA ILE A 126 -11.33 7.91 -2.11
C ILE A 126 -12.03 8.99 -1.29
N PHE A 127 -13.31 9.25 -1.56
CA PHE A 127 -14.07 10.25 -0.83
C PHE A 127 -14.23 9.88 0.66
N ASP A 128 -14.52 8.61 0.95
CA ASP A 128 -14.60 8.12 2.33
C ASP A 128 -13.27 8.30 3.08
N HIS A 129 -12.15 7.87 2.48
CA HIS A 129 -10.81 7.98 3.06
C HIS A 129 -10.39 9.44 3.30
N PHE A 130 -10.52 10.29 2.28
CA PHE A 130 -10.25 11.73 2.41
C PHE A 130 -11.10 12.37 3.51
N SER A 131 -12.40 12.10 3.53
CA SER A 131 -13.30 12.65 4.54
C SER A 131 -12.88 12.25 5.95
N ASN A 132 -12.46 11.00 6.12
CA ASN A 132 -12.00 10.49 7.42
C ASN A 132 -10.69 11.14 7.85
N LEU A 133 -9.68 11.20 6.97
CA LEU A 133 -8.38 11.80 7.27
C LEU A 133 -8.47 13.31 7.48
N LYS A 134 -9.06 14.06 6.55
CA LYS A 134 -9.17 15.52 6.67
C LYS A 134 -9.94 15.92 7.94
N THR A 135 -11.03 15.22 8.26
CA THR A 135 -11.78 15.45 9.52
C THR A 135 -10.94 15.11 10.74
N TYR A 136 -10.16 14.03 10.70
CA TYR A 136 -9.26 13.66 11.78
C TYR A 136 -8.21 14.75 12.05
N PHE A 137 -7.53 15.24 11.02
CA PHE A 137 -6.57 16.35 11.17
C PHE A 137 -7.23 17.62 11.72
N ASN A 138 -8.38 18.00 11.17
CA ASN A 138 -9.06 19.25 11.54
C ASN A 138 -9.60 19.22 12.97
N THR A 139 -10.24 18.11 13.36
CA THR A 139 -11.01 18.05 14.62
C THR A 139 -10.26 17.37 15.76
N MET A 140 -9.46 16.34 15.47
CA MET A 140 -8.79 15.54 16.49
C MET A 140 -7.38 16.02 16.79
N LEU A 141 -6.64 16.42 15.75
CA LEU A 141 -5.33 17.06 15.94
C LEU A 141 -5.45 18.57 16.17
N ASN A 142 -6.60 19.16 15.85
CA ASN A 142 -6.82 20.62 15.90
C ASN A 142 -5.83 21.38 15.00
N GLU A 143 -5.46 20.79 13.86
CA GLU A 143 -4.43 21.28 12.94
C GLU A 143 -5.01 22.00 11.72
N THR A 144 -6.28 22.46 11.78
CA THR A 144 -6.96 23.01 10.60
C THR A 144 -6.13 24.10 9.89
N GLU A 145 -5.55 25.04 10.65
CA GLU A 145 -4.70 26.09 10.08
C GLU A 145 -3.37 25.55 9.52
N MET A 146 -2.72 24.63 10.24
CA MET A 146 -1.41 24.10 9.82
C MET A 146 -1.52 23.16 8.63
N VAL A 147 -2.63 22.43 8.50
CA VAL A 147 -2.93 21.63 7.31
C VAL A 147 -3.10 22.52 6.09
N GLU A 148 -3.78 23.67 6.20
CA GLU A 148 -3.89 24.57 5.04
C GLU A 148 -2.52 25.17 4.67
N LYS A 149 -1.71 25.56 5.66
CA LYS A 149 -0.33 26.04 5.40
C LYS A 149 0.57 24.96 4.80
N SER A 150 0.42 23.70 5.21
CA SER A 150 1.18 22.60 4.61
C SER A 150 0.72 22.32 3.18
N LEU A 151 -0.56 22.50 2.86
CA LEU A 151 -1.04 22.43 1.48
C LEU A 151 -0.49 23.57 0.62
N ASP A 152 -0.43 24.80 1.14
CA ASP A 152 0.20 25.92 0.45
C ASP A 152 1.70 25.62 0.17
N TRP A 153 2.40 25.01 1.14
CA TRP A 153 3.77 24.55 0.97
C TRP A 153 3.90 23.48 -0.12
N LEU A 154 2.98 22.50 -0.14
CA LEU A 154 2.95 21.44 -1.16
C LEU A 154 2.67 21.98 -2.56
N GLU A 155 1.86 23.03 -2.69
CA GLU A 155 1.60 23.70 -3.98
C GLU A 155 2.87 24.37 -4.53
N VAL A 156 3.69 24.99 -3.65
CA VAL A 156 5.01 25.53 -4.05
C VAL A 156 5.96 24.41 -4.45
N GLN A 157 6.00 23.32 -3.69
CA GLN A 157 6.82 22.14 -4.00
C GLN A 157 6.43 21.51 -5.35
N GLU A 158 5.13 21.35 -5.61
CA GLU A 158 4.63 20.82 -6.86
C GLU A 158 4.96 21.75 -8.03
N ALA A 159 4.84 23.07 -7.85
CA ALA A 159 5.25 24.04 -8.87
C ALA A 159 6.74 23.92 -9.22
N TRP A 160 7.62 23.75 -8.22
CA TRP A 160 9.04 23.53 -8.44
C TRP A 160 9.30 22.22 -9.19
N VAL A 161 8.70 21.11 -8.78
CA VAL A 161 8.86 19.83 -9.51
C VAL A 161 8.43 19.98 -10.97
N ASN A 162 7.32 20.67 -11.23
CA ASN A 162 6.85 20.93 -12.59
C ASN A 162 7.80 21.80 -13.41
N GLU A 163 8.56 22.71 -12.79
CA GLU A 163 9.62 23.47 -13.45
C GLU A 163 10.85 22.59 -13.74
N GLN A 164 11.25 21.74 -12.78
CA GLN A 164 12.34 20.78 -12.99
C GLN A 164 12.01 19.82 -14.15
N LEU A 165 10.78 19.30 -14.22
CA LEU A 165 10.35 18.43 -15.32
C LEU A 165 10.41 19.10 -16.71
N LYS A 166 10.29 20.43 -16.79
CA LYS A 166 10.40 21.18 -18.05
C LYS A 166 11.84 21.49 -18.44
N SER A 167 12.74 21.63 -17.46
CA SER A 167 14.11 22.10 -17.64
C SER A 167 15.16 20.99 -17.58
N ALA A 168 14.81 19.85 -16.99
CA ALA A 168 15.69 18.70 -16.86
C ALA A 168 16.11 18.15 -18.25
N PRO A 169 17.35 17.63 -18.37
CA PRO A 169 17.79 16.95 -19.57
C PRO A 169 16.84 15.81 -19.95
N ALA A 170 16.46 15.73 -21.23
CA ALA A 170 15.52 14.72 -21.71
C ALA A 170 16.03 13.27 -21.56
N ASP A 171 17.33 13.10 -21.39
CA ASP A 171 18.02 11.83 -21.18
C ASP A 171 18.27 11.49 -19.70
N ASP A 172 17.91 12.36 -18.73
CA ASP A 172 17.97 12.01 -17.31
C ASP A 172 16.78 11.09 -16.95
N PRO A 173 17.01 9.80 -16.65
CA PRO A 173 15.94 8.86 -16.35
C PRO A 173 15.15 9.25 -15.09
N TYR A 174 15.78 9.92 -14.12
CA TYR A 174 15.11 10.27 -12.86
C TYR A 174 13.97 11.26 -13.10
N TRP A 175 14.24 12.34 -13.83
CA TRP A 175 13.22 13.35 -14.15
C TRP A 175 12.20 12.84 -15.16
N ARG A 176 12.63 12.05 -16.16
CA ARG A 176 11.72 11.41 -17.11
C ARG A 176 10.69 10.51 -16.41
N LEU A 177 11.14 9.66 -15.48
CA LEU A 177 10.26 8.80 -14.69
C LEU A 177 9.44 9.59 -13.67
N LEU A 178 9.97 10.66 -13.06
CA LEU A 178 9.16 11.52 -12.19
C LEU A 178 8.01 12.17 -12.98
N GLY A 179 8.24 12.50 -14.24
CA GLY A 179 7.19 12.92 -15.17
C GLY A 179 6.08 11.87 -15.32
N LEU A 180 6.41 10.59 -15.40
CA LEU A 180 5.41 9.51 -15.44
C LEU A 180 4.63 9.38 -14.11
N VAL A 181 5.29 9.53 -12.96
CA VAL A 181 4.62 9.56 -11.64
C VAL A 181 3.62 10.71 -11.59
N GLN A 182 4.04 11.92 -11.99
CA GLN A 182 3.17 13.09 -12.01
C GLN A 182 2.02 12.95 -13.00
N ARG A 183 2.25 12.34 -14.17
CA ARG A 183 1.17 12.06 -15.12
C ARG A 183 0.16 11.06 -14.60
N GLN A 184 0.59 10.05 -13.84
CA GLN A 184 -0.34 9.16 -13.15
C GLN A 184 -1.16 9.91 -12.10
N PHE A 185 -0.54 10.82 -11.34
CA PHE A 185 -1.27 11.67 -10.38
C PHE A 185 -2.31 12.57 -11.05
N ASP A 186 -1.96 13.21 -12.17
CA ASP A 186 -2.93 13.98 -12.97
C ASP A 186 -4.11 13.11 -13.42
N GLY A 187 -3.81 11.88 -13.85
CA GLY A 187 -4.81 10.89 -14.20
C GLY A 187 -5.75 10.60 -13.04
N LEU A 188 -5.20 10.32 -11.86
CA LEU A 188 -5.98 10.03 -10.64
C LEU A 188 -6.99 11.13 -10.35
N VAL A 189 -6.55 12.39 -10.36
CA VAL A 189 -7.40 13.57 -10.13
C VAL A 189 -8.53 13.62 -11.15
N ASP A 190 -8.20 13.56 -12.44
CA ASP A 190 -9.19 13.68 -13.52
C ASP A 190 -10.17 12.50 -13.55
N GLY A 191 -9.69 11.29 -13.27
CA GLY A 191 -10.50 10.07 -13.20
C GLY A 191 -11.52 10.11 -12.06
N TYR A 192 -11.08 10.56 -10.87
CA TYR A 192 -11.96 10.81 -9.74
C TYR A 192 -13.03 11.84 -10.08
N GLN A 193 -12.62 12.99 -10.63
CA GLN A 193 -13.53 14.09 -10.95
C GLN A 193 -14.54 13.70 -12.04
N ALA A 194 -14.12 12.92 -13.04
CA ALA A 194 -15.02 12.35 -14.04
C ALA A 194 -16.10 11.46 -13.41
N ARG A 195 -15.73 10.63 -12.42
CA ARG A 195 -16.70 9.80 -11.69
C ARG A 195 -17.65 10.64 -10.85
N ALA A 196 -17.14 11.63 -10.10
CA ALA A 196 -17.94 12.53 -9.28
C ALA A 196 -18.99 13.28 -10.12
N GLN A 197 -18.60 13.83 -11.29
CA GLN A 197 -19.51 14.50 -12.22
C GLN A 197 -20.59 13.57 -12.77
N GLN A 198 -20.23 12.32 -13.06
CA GLN A 198 -21.18 11.32 -13.55
C GLN A 198 -22.26 11.01 -12.49
N GLU A 199 -21.87 10.86 -11.23
CA GLU A 199 -22.82 10.60 -10.14
C GLU A 199 -23.73 11.80 -9.87
N GLU A 200 -23.17 13.02 -9.85
CA GLU A 200 -23.95 14.25 -9.71
C GLU A 200 -24.99 14.41 -10.84
N ALA A 201 -24.59 14.14 -12.09
CA ALA A 201 -25.51 14.17 -13.23
C ALA A 201 -26.62 13.11 -13.11
N GLY A 202 -26.29 11.89 -12.66
CA GLY A 202 -27.26 10.82 -12.41
C GLY A 202 -28.30 11.19 -11.37
N GLN A 203 -27.89 11.79 -10.26
CA GLN A 203 -28.80 12.27 -9.20
C GLN A 203 -29.74 13.37 -9.69
N LYS A 204 -29.22 14.37 -10.41
CA LYS A 204 -30.05 15.44 -11.00
C LYS A 204 -31.13 14.88 -11.91
N GLN A 205 -30.79 13.86 -12.73
CA GLN A 205 -31.77 13.19 -13.60
C GLN A 205 -32.82 12.42 -12.80
N GLN A 206 -32.43 11.67 -11.76
CA GLN A 206 -33.37 10.96 -10.89
C GLN A 206 -34.31 11.91 -10.16
N HIS A 207 -33.80 13.03 -9.64
CA HIS A 207 -34.60 14.05 -8.97
C HIS A 207 -35.62 14.68 -9.93
N GLN A 208 -35.21 15.03 -11.14
CA GLN A 208 -36.13 15.55 -12.17
C GLN A 208 -37.19 14.51 -12.59
N GLN A 209 -36.84 13.24 -12.69
CA GLN A 209 -37.80 12.16 -12.97
C GLN A 209 -38.79 11.94 -11.81
N GLY A 210 -38.31 11.98 -10.56
CA GLY A 210 -39.13 11.91 -9.36
C GLY A 210 -40.13 13.06 -9.27
N GLN A 211 -39.69 14.29 -9.54
CA GLN A 211 -40.56 15.47 -9.62
C GLN A 211 -41.61 15.35 -10.74
N ARG A 212 -41.22 14.84 -11.92
CA ARG A 212 -42.17 14.60 -13.03
C ARG A 212 -43.20 13.51 -12.70
N GLN A 213 -42.81 12.45 -11.98
CA GLN A 213 -43.73 11.39 -11.55
C GLN A 213 -44.65 11.86 -10.40
N ALA A 214 -44.15 12.66 -9.46
CA ALA A 214 -44.96 13.30 -8.42
C ALA A 214 -45.96 14.31 -9.01
N GLY A 215 -45.54 15.11 -9.99
CA GLY A 215 -46.41 16.02 -10.73
C GLY A 215 -47.50 15.30 -11.55
N ARG A 216 -47.23 14.07 -12.02
CA ARG A 216 -48.24 13.19 -12.65
C ARG A 216 -49.18 12.52 -11.65
N LYS A 217 -48.72 12.20 -10.44
CA LYS A 217 -49.55 11.61 -9.36
C LYS A 217 -50.40 12.64 -8.60
N ALA A 218 -50.02 13.92 -8.62
CA ALA A 218 -50.81 15.03 -8.04
C ALA A 218 -52.17 15.27 -8.74
N GLY A 219 -52.47 14.56 -9.84
CA GLY A 219 -53.80 14.48 -10.43
C GLY A 219 -54.81 13.57 -9.70
N ARG A 220 -54.42 12.90 -8.59
CA ARG A 220 -55.33 12.16 -7.71
C ARG A 220 -55.07 12.54 -6.25
N ARG A 221 -56.04 13.23 -5.63
CA ARG A 221 -56.07 13.59 -4.20
C ARG A 221 -55.78 12.39 -3.29
N MET A 222 -54.94 12.59 -2.26
CA MET A 222 -55.02 12.00 -0.91
C MET A 222 -54.07 12.73 0.06
N ALA A 223 -54.38 12.66 1.35
CA ALA A 223 -54.10 13.56 2.48
C ALA A 223 -52.65 13.54 3.06
N PRO A 224 -52.27 14.47 3.97
CA PRO A 224 -50.89 14.60 4.44
C PRO A 224 -50.60 13.62 5.58
N GLY A 225 -49.63 12.73 5.36
CA GLY A 225 -48.99 11.92 6.39
C GLY A 225 -47.54 12.35 6.51
N GLY A 226 -47.17 12.88 7.69
CA GLY A 226 -45.80 13.28 8.00
C GLY A 226 -44.87 12.07 8.06
N GLY A 227 -43.75 12.19 7.36
CA GLY A 227 -42.61 11.28 7.46
C GLY A 227 -41.35 12.10 7.23
N THR A 228 -40.62 12.36 8.29
CA THR A 228 -39.27 12.93 8.26
C THR A 228 -38.33 11.86 7.71
N GLY A 229 -38.17 11.84 6.39
CA GLY A 229 -37.12 11.06 5.73
C GLY A 229 -35.79 11.78 5.86
N SER A 230 -34.80 11.09 6.42
CA SER A 230 -33.39 11.46 6.46
C SER A 230 -32.85 11.65 5.04
N GLY A 231 -32.92 12.88 4.54
CA GLY A 231 -32.32 13.27 3.26
C GLY A 231 -30.93 13.84 3.49
N ASN A 232 -29.89 13.04 3.21
CA ASN A 232 -28.60 13.44 2.62
C ASN A 232 -27.48 12.38 2.80
N GLU A 233 -27.78 11.08 2.64
CA GLU A 233 -26.75 10.03 2.55
C GLU A 233 -26.42 9.60 1.11
N ASP A 234 -27.12 10.15 0.10
CA ASP A 234 -27.08 9.64 -1.27
C ASP A 234 -25.97 10.22 -2.18
N VAL A 235 -25.08 11.09 -1.68
CA VAL A 235 -23.86 11.47 -2.42
C VAL A 235 -22.75 10.45 -2.13
N ALA A 236 -22.60 9.45 -3.01
CA ALA A 236 -21.59 8.40 -2.84
C ALA A 236 -20.16 8.88 -3.17
N VAL A 237 -20.00 9.84 -4.08
CA VAL A 237 -18.72 10.49 -4.41
C VAL A 237 -18.88 12.01 -4.36
N GLY A 238 -18.32 12.67 -3.34
CA GLY A 238 -18.28 14.14 -3.26
C GLY A 238 -17.26 14.76 -4.22
N TRP A 239 -17.20 16.10 -4.30
CA TRP A 239 -16.16 16.77 -5.09
C TRP A 239 -14.87 16.91 -4.28
N LEU A 240 -13.73 16.61 -4.91
CA LEU A 240 -12.39 16.81 -4.37
C LEU A 240 -11.53 17.50 -5.43
N GLU A 241 -10.72 18.45 -4.97
CA GLU A 241 -9.80 19.21 -5.80
C GLU A 241 -8.43 18.52 -5.91
N ARG A 242 -7.55 19.04 -6.77
CA ARG A 242 -6.19 18.52 -6.92
C ARG A 242 -5.44 18.53 -5.58
N ARG A 243 -5.58 19.61 -4.80
CA ARG A 243 -4.90 19.75 -3.50
C ARG A 243 -5.38 18.72 -2.47
N ASP A 244 -6.65 18.29 -2.54
CA ASP A 244 -7.18 17.22 -1.70
C ASP A 244 -6.53 15.86 -2.04
N MET A 245 -6.27 15.61 -3.32
CA MET A 245 -5.54 14.41 -3.75
C MET A 245 -4.04 14.50 -3.40
N MET A 246 -3.45 15.69 -3.46
CA MET A 246 -2.06 15.91 -3.04
C MET A 246 -1.90 15.66 -1.54
N PHE A 247 -2.88 16.08 -0.72
CA PHE A 247 -2.95 15.78 0.70
C PHE A 247 -2.89 14.27 0.95
N LEU A 248 -3.72 13.48 0.25
CA LEU A 248 -3.69 12.01 0.37
C LEU A 248 -2.32 11.43 -0.01
N ASN A 249 -1.76 11.85 -1.15
CA ASN A 249 -0.48 11.31 -1.63
C ASN A 249 0.71 11.77 -0.80
N SER A 250 0.56 12.80 0.03
CA SER A 250 1.60 13.34 0.90
C SER A 250 1.29 13.11 2.39
N ASN A 251 0.39 12.17 2.72
CA ASN A 251 -0.07 11.96 4.10
C ASN A 251 1.10 11.75 5.09
N GLY A 252 2.07 10.89 4.73
CA GLY A 252 3.29 10.71 5.51
C GLY A 252 4.20 11.94 5.58
N ASP A 253 4.26 12.77 4.53
CA ASP A 253 5.08 13.98 4.49
C ASP A 253 4.47 15.14 5.29
N VAL A 254 3.13 15.25 5.31
CA VAL A 254 2.41 16.38 5.90
C VAL A 254 2.68 16.54 7.39
N TYR A 255 2.88 15.44 8.13
CA TYR A 255 3.22 15.51 9.56
C TYR A 255 4.53 16.27 9.81
N ASP A 256 5.59 15.93 9.07
CA ASP A 256 6.90 16.58 9.21
C ASP A 256 6.87 18.02 8.71
N ILE A 257 6.09 18.31 7.66
CA ILE A 257 5.89 19.68 7.16
C ILE A 257 5.19 20.53 8.22
N ILE A 258 4.12 20.02 8.84
CA ILE A 258 3.42 20.71 9.93
C ILE A 258 4.39 20.99 11.10
N ASP A 259 5.12 19.98 11.56
CA ASP A 259 6.07 20.14 12.66
C ASP A 259 7.17 21.16 12.33
N ALA A 260 7.65 21.18 11.08
CA ALA A 260 8.62 22.17 10.60
C ALA A 260 8.05 23.60 10.62
N LEU A 261 6.83 23.79 10.11
CA LEU A 261 6.15 25.09 10.09
C LEU A 261 5.88 25.59 11.52
N GLU A 262 5.44 24.72 12.44
CA GLU A 262 5.29 25.06 13.86
C GLU A 262 6.61 25.43 14.53
N ALA A 263 7.71 24.79 14.12
CA ALA A 263 9.05 25.11 14.58
C ALA A 263 9.60 26.43 14.00
N GLY A 264 8.92 26.99 12.98
CA GLY A 264 9.29 28.23 12.30
C GLY A 264 10.26 28.03 11.14
N TYR A 265 10.33 26.82 10.58
CA TYR A 265 11.10 26.46 9.38
C TYR A 265 10.16 26.14 8.20
N GLY A 266 10.69 25.72 7.06
CA GLY A 266 9.88 25.29 5.91
C GLY A 266 9.45 26.38 4.93
N TYR A 267 9.38 27.66 5.35
CA TYR A 267 9.15 28.78 4.43
C TYR A 267 10.42 29.03 3.60
N GLY A 268 10.36 28.87 2.27
CA GLY A 268 11.47 29.20 1.39
C GLY A 268 11.81 30.69 1.39
N ASP A 269 12.99 31.06 0.87
CA ASP A 269 13.48 32.46 0.84
C ASP A 269 12.60 33.45 0.04
N ASP A 270 11.59 32.98 -0.68
CA ASP A 270 10.76 33.75 -1.63
C ASP A 270 9.58 34.53 -1.02
N ASP A 271 9.24 34.34 0.27
CA ASP A 271 8.15 35.12 0.89
C ASP A 271 8.59 36.53 1.37
N GLY A 272 9.83 36.93 1.05
CA GLY A 272 10.41 38.20 1.51
C GLY A 272 10.74 38.22 3.01
N SER A 273 10.51 37.12 3.72
CA SER A 273 11.05 36.82 5.04
C SER A 273 12.31 35.97 4.87
N ALA A 274 13.33 36.59 4.30
CA ALA A 274 14.69 36.05 4.20
C ALA A 274 15.01 35.18 5.42
N GLY A 275 15.44 33.93 5.18
CA GLY A 275 15.84 32.96 6.18
C GLY A 275 16.58 33.62 7.34
N ASN A 276 15.84 33.92 8.40
CA ASN A 276 16.39 34.27 9.70
C ASN A 276 16.35 33.00 10.55
N ALA A 277 16.95 31.94 10.01
CA ALA A 277 17.51 30.89 10.84
C ALA A 277 18.44 31.61 11.83
N ALA A 278 18.00 31.69 13.07
CA ALA A 278 18.72 32.18 14.24
C ALA A 278 19.93 33.08 13.94
N ARG A 279 19.72 34.40 13.81
CA ARG A 279 20.79 35.34 14.17
C ARG A 279 21.28 34.96 15.57
N PRO A 280 22.60 34.83 15.82
CA PRO A 280 23.09 34.58 17.18
C PRO A 280 22.53 35.65 18.12
N GLY A 281 21.65 35.26 19.05
CA GLY A 281 20.96 36.18 19.98
C GLY A 281 19.56 36.65 19.59
N GLY A 282 18.97 36.18 18.48
CA GLY A 282 17.56 36.43 18.14
C GLY A 282 16.59 35.49 18.87
N ALA A 283 15.40 35.98 19.25
CA ALA A 283 14.36 35.13 19.84
C ALA A 283 13.85 34.10 18.82
N ARG A 284 13.80 32.82 19.22
CA ARG A 284 13.20 31.73 18.44
C ARG A 284 11.73 32.06 18.16
N ARG A 285 11.32 32.05 16.87
CA ARG A 285 9.94 32.39 16.47
C ARG A 285 8.95 31.23 16.62
N GLY A 286 9.39 29.97 16.54
CA GLY A 286 8.52 28.77 16.61
C GLY A 286 8.84 27.83 17.77
N ARG A 287 8.09 26.72 17.83
CA ARG A 287 8.21 25.69 18.88
C ARG A 287 9.56 24.97 18.78
N ARG A 288 10.12 24.59 19.94
CA ARG A 288 11.29 23.69 19.97
C ARG A 288 10.94 22.23 19.87
N TYR A 289 9.84 21.87 20.51
CA TYR A 289 9.38 20.51 20.60
C TYR A 289 8.03 20.46 19.88
N PRO A 290 7.83 19.51 18.95
CA PRO A 290 6.53 19.26 18.35
C PRO A 290 5.46 19.07 19.42
N SER A 291 4.20 19.37 19.10
CA SER A 291 3.08 19.33 20.05
C SER A 291 2.92 17.95 20.72
N PHE A 292 3.14 16.85 19.99
CA PHE A 292 3.07 15.49 20.53
C PHE A 292 4.17 15.19 21.57
N ALA A 293 5.28 15.94 21.56
CA ALA A 293 6.40 15.81 22.49
C ALA A 293 6.22 16.65 23.78
N ASP A 294 5.06 17.29 23.96
CA ASP A 294 4.70 17.93 25.22
C ASP A 294 4.43 16.89 26.30
N ILE A 295 5.10 17.03 27.45
CA ILE A 295 5.00 16.09 28.56
C ILE A 295 3.59 16.13 29.14
N ASP A 296 2.91 14.99 29.10
CA ASP A 296 1.63 14.79 29.74
C ASP A 296 1.80 14.44 31.22
N GLU A 297 0.95 15.00 32.09
CA GLU A 297 0.99 14.67 33.52
C GLU A 297 0.57 13.22 33.80
N SER A 298 -0.23 12.60 32.92
CA SER A 298 -0.55 11.18 32.94
C SER A 298 0.53 10.36 32.21
N PRO A 299 1.24 9.45 32.89
CA PRO A 299 2.21 8.56 32.23
C PRO A 299 1.57 7.66 31.16
N MET A 300 0.30 7.29 31.33
CA MET A 300 -0.44 6.51 30.33
C MET A 300 -0.66 7.34 29.06
N ARG A 301 -1.14 8.58 29.18
CA ARG A 301 -1.28 9.48 28.01
C ARG A 301 0.06 9.79 27.35
N MET A 302 1.12 9.96 28.14
CA MET A 302 2.47 10.11 27.58
C MET A 302 2.90 8.86 26.80
N SER A 303 2.57 7.66 27.29
CA SER A 303 2.85 6.41 26.59
C SER A 303 2.06 6.29 25.30
N LEU A 304 0.78 6.68 25.31
CA LEU A 304 -0.07 6.71 24.11
C LEU A 304 0.48 7.70 23.08
N LYS A 305 0.86 8.91 23.50
CA LYS A 305 1.51 9.91 22.63
C LYS A 305 2.78 9.35 22.01
N LEU A 306 3.75 8.89 22.79
CA LEU A 306 5.04 8.42 22.24
C LEU A 306 4.94 7.10 21.50
N GLY A 307 4.15 6.16 21.99
CA GLY A 307 4.05 4.80 21.43
C GLY A 307 3.17 4.70 20.19
N LEU A 308 2.30 5.70 19.95
CA LEU A 308 1.37 5.74 18.82
C LEU A 308 1.51 6.99 17.94
N GLN A 309 2.49 7.87 18.22
CA GLN A 309 2.90 8.87 17.23
C GLN A 309 3.52 8.19 16.01
N GLY A 310 4.15 7.02 16.20
CA GLY A 310 4.94 6.35 15.17
C GLY A 310 4.16 5.30 14.42
N LYS A 311 4.45 5.20 13.13
CA LYS A 311 3.87 4.19 12.28
C LYS A 311 4.70 2.92 12.35
N CYS A 312 4.08 1.85 12.86
CA CYS A 312 4.36 0.46 12.51
C CYS A 312 5.33 -0.36 13.36
N SER A 313 5.24 -1.68 13.18
CA SER A 313 6.21 -2.68 13.62
C SER A 313 6.57 -3.58 12.44
N ALA A 314 7.85 -3.92 12.28
CA ALA A 314 8.32 -4.82 11.24
C ALA A 314 9.23 -5.94 11.77
N LEU A 315 9.20 -7.08 11.10
CA LEU A 315 10.07 -8.22 11.37
C LEU A 315 10.52 -8.87 10.06
N ILE A 316 11.83 -8.96 9.86
CA ILE A 316 12.48 -9.79 8.85
C ILE A 316 13.12 -10.96 9.60
N LYS A 317 12.68 -12.18 9.33
CA LYS A 317 13.09 -13.39 10.08
C LYS A 317 13.59 -14.45 9.10
N VAL A 318 14.85 -14.84 9.21
CA VAL A 318 15.34 -16.05 8.54
C VAL A 318 15.06 -17.27 9.41
N THR A 319 14.55 -18.37 8.86
CA THR A 319 14.28 -19.58 9.66
C THR A 319 15.57 -20.17 10.24
N GLY A 320 15.48 -20.93 11.33
CA GLY A 320 16.67 -21.45 12.04
C GLY A 320 17.55 -22.39 11.21
N ASP A 321 17.00 -22.97 10.14
CA ASP A 321 17.68 -23.84 9.17
C ASP A 321 17.98 -23.13 7.83
N LEU A 322 17.75 -21.81 7.76
CA LEU A 322 17.92 -20.95 6.58
C LEU A 322 17.05 -21.36 5.39
N THR A 323 16.02 -22.18 5.56
CA THR A 323 15.18 -22.66 4.46
C THR A 323 14.17 -21.64 3.96
N ASP A 324 13.82 -20.62 4.76
CA ASP A 324 12.91 -19.56 4.35
C ASP A 324 13.28 -18.20 4.98
N LEU A 325 12.80 -17.13 4.34
CA LEU A 325 12.87 -15.75 4.80
C LEU A 325 11.44 -15.22 4.94
N LEU A 326 11.04 -14.96 6.18
CA LEU A 326 9.70 -14.56 6.57
C LEU A 326 9.70 -13.04 6.84
N VAL A 327 8.77 -12.31 6.25
CA VAL A 327 8.72 -10.85 6.39
C VAL A 327 7.32 -10.41 6.78
N GLY A 328 7.23 -9.62 7.84
CA GLY A 328 5.98 -9.10 8.37
C GLY A 328 6.04 -7.60 8.64
N HIS A 329 4.95 -6.90 8.36
CA HIS A 329 4.77 -5.47 8.62
C HIS A 329 3.36 -5.22 9.19
N SER A 330 3.25 -4.48 10.30
CA SER A 330 1.96 -4.13 10.93
C SER A 330 1.89 -2.62 11.10
N THR A 331 0.96 -1.98 10.39
CA THR A 331 0.82 -0.52 10.41
C THR A 331 0.15 -0.04 11.68
N HIS A 332 0.72 1.00 12.31
CA HIS A 332 0.12 1.67 13.45
C HIS A 332 -0.27 3.09 13.07
N ASP A 333 -1.53 3.48 13.21
CA ASP A 333 -1.97 4.87 13.05
C ASP A 333 -3.39 5.03 13.62
N SER A 334 -4.06 6.14 13.35
CA SER A 334 -5.46 6.38 13.66
C SER A 334 -6.36 5.35 13.00
N PHE A 335 -7.31 4.83 13.77
CA PHE A 335 -8.33 3.92 13.25
C PHE A 335 -9.22 4.59 12.20
N THR A 336 -9.25 5.92 12.14
CA THR A 336 -9.90 6.69 11.07
C THR A 336 -9.25 6.51 9.70
N ALA A 337 -8.05 5.93 9.60
CA ALA A 337 -7.37 5.63 8.33
C ALA A 337 -7.65 4.20 7.81
N MET A 338 -8.49 3.39 8.47
CA MET A 338 -8.69 1.96 8.13
C MET A 338 -9.51 1.68 6.85
N THR A 339 -9.58 2.63 5.92
CA THR A 339 -10.10 2.46 4.56
C THR A 339 -9.00 1.92 3.65
N ARG A 340 -8.95 0.60 3.43
CA ARG A 340 -7.77 -0.09 2.87
C ARG A 340 -7.97 -0.61 1.46
N ILE A 341 -6.93 -0.53 0.62
CA ILE A 341 -6.86 -1.18 -0.69
C ILE A 341 -5.49 -1.82 -0.87
N TYR A 342 -5.44 -3.10 -1.24
CA TYR A 342 -4.24 -3.77 -1.73
C TYR A 342 -4.16 -3.62 -3.25
N LYS A 343 -3.04 -3.09 -3.74
CA LYS A 343 -2.87 -2.66 -5.14
C LYS A 343 -1.86 -3.52 -5.86
N HIS A 344 -2.17 -3.86 -7.10
CA HIS A 344 -1.28 -4.50 -8.06
C HIS A 344 -1.18 -3.62 -9.30
N TYR A 345 -0.01 -3.03 -9.54
CA TYR A 345 0.24 -2.28 -10.76
C TYR A 345 1.09 -3.09 -11.73
N ASP A 346 0.71 -3.03 -13.00
CA ASP A 346 1.44 -3.62 -14.11
C ASP A 346 1.71 -2.57 -15.19
N PHE A 347 2.95 -2.10 -15.19
CA PHE A 347 3.50 -1.09 -16.09
C PHE A 347 4.31 -1.72 -17.23
N SER A 348 4.10 -3.01 -17.53
CA SER A 348 4.90 -3.73 -18.53
C SER A 348 4.76 -3.15 -19.95
N SER A 349 3.70 -2.38 -20.23
CA SER A 349 3.45 -1.76 -21.53
C SER A 349 4.15 -0.42 -21.74
N LEU A 350 4.72 0.19 -20.69
CA LEU A 350 5.52 1.42 -20.83
C LEU A 350 6.81 1.11 -21.61
N ALA A 351 7.20 1.94 -22.55
CA ALA A 351 8.40 1.72 -23.37
C ALA A 351 9.70 2.07 -22.64
N ASP A 352 9.64 2.95 -21.64
CA ASP A 352 10.80 3.48 -20.91
C ASP A 352 11.68 2.39 -20.28
N ASP A 353 12.91 2.30 -20.76
CA ASP A 353 13.91 1.31 -20.37
C ASP A 353 14.51 1.54 -18.98
N ALA A 354 14.35 2.73 -18.42
CA ALA A 354 14.77 3.04 -17.04
C ALA A 354 13.83 2.42 -16.00
N ILE A 355 12.66 1.92 -16.40
CA ILE A 355 11.74 1.20 -15.51
C ILE A 355 12.19 -0.25 -15.41
N THR A 356 12.95 -0.55 -14.37
CA THR A 356 13.42 -1.89 -14.03
C THR A 356 12.30 -2.74 -13.40
N ALA A 357 11.56 -2.20 -12.43
CA ALA A 357 10.42 -2.88 -11.81
C ALA A 357 9.10 -2.56 -12.51
N ARG A 358 8.75 -3.38 -13.50
CA ARG A 358 7.50 -3.23 -14.29
C ARG A 358 6.24 -3.62 -13.52
N ARG A 359 6.33 -4.45 -12.49
CA ARG A 359 5.15 -4.82 -11.67
C ARG A 359 5.42 -4.55 -10.20
N VAL A 360 4.40 -4.05 -9.51
CA VAL A 360 4.46 -3.66 -8.10
C VAL A 360 3.20 -4.15 -7.39
N SER A 361 3.33 -4.71 -6.19
CA SER A 361 2.19 -5.15 -5.36
C SER A 361 2.36 -4.66 -3.93
N PHE A 362 1.37 -3.98 -3.38
CA PHE A 362 1.53 -3.24 -2.13
C PHE A 362 0.21 -3.00 -1.40
N SER A 363 0.25 -2.93 -0.07
CA SER A 363 -0.88 -2.44 0.71
C SER A 363 -0.94 -0.92 0.64
N SER A 364 -2.13 -0.33 0.63
CA SER A 364 -2.32 1.10 0.38
C SER A 364 -3.72 1.53 0.84
N TYR A 365 -4.10 2.73 0.42
CA TYR A 365 -5.35 3.41 0.70
C TYR A 365 -5.97 3.92 -0.60
N PRO A 366 -7.30 4.14 -0.63
CA PRO A 366 -7.96 4.78 -1.76
C PRO A 366 -7.35 6.15 -2.08
N GLY A 367 -6.89 6.37 -3.32
CA GLY A 367 -6.40 7.66 -3.80
C GLY A 367 -4.92 7.94 -3.55
N GLU A 368 -4.24 7.06 -2.82
CA GLU A 368 -2.80 7.18 -2.57
C GLU A 368 -2.02 6.32 -3.58
N LEU A 369 -1.24 6.94 -4.47
CA LEU A 369 -0.46 6.23 -5.48
C LEU A 369 0.80 5.55 -4.92
N PHE A 370 0.89 5.43 -3.60
CA PHE A 370 1.96 4.79 -2.83
C PHE A 370 1.34 4.05 -1.63
N SER A 371 2.16 3.40 -0.81
CA SER A 371 1.70 2.48 0.23
C SER A 371 1.32 3.19 1.53
N ASP A 372 2.08 4.19 1.98
CA ASP A 372 1.93 4.92 3.26
C ASP A 372 2.01 4.03 4.52
N ASP A 373 2.19 2.72 4.32
CA ASP A 373 2.41 1.75 5.38
C ASP A 373 3.88 1.75 5.85
N ASP A 374 4.91 1.49 5.04
CA ASP A 374 4.96 0.99 3.65
C ASP A 374 5.17 -0.54 3.58
N PHE A 375 4.62 -1.21 2.55
CA PHE A 375 4.90 -2.60 2.19
C PHE A 375 4.79 -2.82 0.68
N TYR A 376 5.90 -3.09 -0.01
CA TYR A 376 5.96 -3.31 -1.45
C TYR A 376 6.66 -4.62 -1.82
N LEU A 377 6.11 -5.30 -2.80
CA LEU A 377 6.76 -6.37 -3.56
C LEU A 377 7.01 -5.84 -4.97
N LEU A 378 8.24 -5.97 -5.47
CA LEU A 378 8.68 -5.46 -6.77
C LEU A 378 9.05 -6.61 -7.70
N SER A 379 8.75 -6.49 -9.00
CA SER A 379 9.05 -7.53 -9.98
C SER A 379 10.54 -7.81 -10.19
N THR A 380 11.41 -6.93 -9.68
CA THR A 380 12.85 -7.14 -9.63
C THR A 380 13.27 -8.15 -8.56
N GLY A 381 12.35 -8.64 -7.72
CA GLY A 381 12.65 -9.48 -6.57
C GLY A 381 13.02 -8.69 -5.32
N LEU A 382 12.95 -7.35 -5.39
CA LEU A 382 13.07 -6.48 -4.23
C LEU A 382 11.74 -6.43 -3.44
N MET A 383 11.84 -6.27 -2.14
CA MET A 383 10.75 -5.90 -1.26
C MET A 383 11.18 -4.70 -0.41
N VAL A 384 10.26 -3.77 -0.19
CA VAL A 384 10.51 -2.54 0.56
C VAL A 384 9.45 -2.40 1.63
N LEU A 385 9.88 -2.11 2.85
CA LEU A 385 9.00 -1.78 3.97
C LEU A 385 9.67 -0.73 4.85
N GLU A 386 8.91 -0.04 5.70
CA GLU A 386 9.46 0.98 6.60
C GLU A 386 8.81 0.95 7.98
N THR A 387 9.45 1.57 8.98
CA THR A 387 8.74 2.11 10.15
C THR A 387 9.21 3.53 10.44
N THR A 388 8.29 4.42 10.80
CA THR A 388 8.59 5.85 10.94
C THR A 388 9.45 6.15 12.16
N ASN A 389 10.53 6.90 11.96
CA ASN A 389 11.35 7.41 13.06
C ASN A 389 10.74 8.70 13.61
N HIS A 390 11.01 9.01 14.88
CA HIS A 390 10.45 10.19 15.53
C HIS A 390 11.43 11.32 15.60
N ILE A 391 10.97 12.53 15.29
CA ILE A 391 11.73 13.76 15.51
C ILE A 391 11.14 14.48 16.72
N TYR A 392 11.88 14.51 17.81
CA TYR A 392 11.46 15.14 19.06
C TYR A 392 11.93 16.60 19.18
N VAL A 393 12.77 17.07 18.27
CA VAL A 393 13.33 18.42 18.26
C VAL A 393 13.16 19.09 16.91
N GLY A 394 12.42 20.20 16.88
CA GLY A 394 12.11 20.92 15.64
C GLY A 394 13.31 21.57 14.97
N ASP A 395 14.44 21.71 15.68
CA ASP A 395 15.69 22.26 15.12
C ASP A 395 16.24 21.44 13.95
N VAL A 396 15.90 20.13 13.89
CA VAL A 396 16.24 19.25 12.76
C VAL A 396 15.61 19.70 11.45
N TYR A 397 14.46 20.38 11.48
CA TYR A 397 13.77 20.83 10.27
C TYR A 397 14.35 22.11 9.66
N ALA A 398 15.41 22.68 10.22
CA ALA A 398 16.01 23.91 9.68
C ALA A 398 16.35 23.86 8.18
N PRO A 399 16.80 22.72 7.60
CA PRO A 399 17.06 22.62 6.16
C PRO A 399 15.82 22.37 5.29
N LEU A 400 14.66 22.08 5.89
CA LEU A 400 13.45 21.73 5.15
C LEU A 400 12.96 22.92 4.32
N GLN A 401 12.72 22.68 3.03
CA GLN A 401 12.34 23.70 2.06
C GLN A 401 11.64 23.06 0.85
N PRO A 402 10.73 23.77 0.15
CA PRO A 402 9.85 23.18 -0.87
C PRO A 402 10.55 22.78 -2.18
N HIS A 403 11.79 23.18 -2.43
CA HIS A 403 12.57 22.76 -3.60
C HIS A 403 13.23 21.39 -3.35
N CYS A 404 12.40 20.37 -3.17
CA CYS A 404 12.78 18.98 -2.94
C CYS A 404 11.83 18.01 -3.65
N VAL A 405 12.13 16.71 -3.65
CA VAL A 405 11.20 15.67 -4.13
C VAL A 405 10.61 14.95 -2.92
N LEU A 406 9.27 14.93 -2.81
CA LEU A 406 8.57 14.35 -1.65
C LEU A 406 8.85 12.84 -1.52
N SER A 407 8.68 12.31 -0.31
CA SER A 407 9.03 10.92 -0.02
C SER A 407 8.21 9.94 -0.87
N TRP A 408 6.90 10.14 -1.04
CA TRP A 408 6.05 9.30 -1.89
C TRP A 408 6.52 9.26 -3.36
N GLN A 409 7.03 10.37 -3.89
CA GLN A 409 7.62 10.46 -5.22
C GLN A 409 8.94 9.70 -5.29
N ARG A 410 9.83 9.89 -4.30
CA ARG A 410 11.13 9.23 -4.23
C ARG A 410 11.01 7.72 -4.07
N ILE A 411 10.06 7.24 -3.26
CA ILE A 411 9.74 5.81 -3.11
C ILE A 411 9.32 5.23 -4.45
N ARG A 412 8.42 5.91 -5.17
CA ARG A 412 7.94 5.49 -6.49
C ARG A 412 9.06 5.41 -7.52
N LEU A 413 9.96 6.39 -7.52
CA LEU A 413 11.15 6.39 -8.39
C LEU A 413 12.11 5.25 -8.04
N ALA A 414 12.47 5.09 -6.77
CA ALA A 414 13.37 4.04 -6.31
C ALA A 414 12.80 2.64 -6.62
N ASN A 415 11.49 2.45 -6.41
CA ASN A 415 10.80 1.22 -6.77
C ASN A 415 10.88 0.92 -8.27
N TRP A 416 10.71 1.92 -9.15
CA TRP A 416 10.81 1.71 -10.59
C TRP A 416 12.24 1.44 -11.06
N MET A 417 13.23 2.17 -10.54
CA MET A 417 14.58 2.20 -11.11
C MET A 417 15.49 1.07 -10.61
N ALA A 418 15.30 0.58 -9.39
CA ALA A 418 16.28 -0.28 -8.74
C ALA A 418 16.11 -1.79 -9.01
N ALA A 419 17.22 -2.48 -9.30
CA ALA A 419 17.33 -3.95 -9.31
C ALA A 419 17.94 -4.51 -8.02
N THR A 420 18.68 -3.68 -7.28
CA THR A 420 19.36 -4.05 -6.04
C THR A 420 19.00 -3.11 -4.89
N GLY A 421 19.30 -3.53 -3.64
CA GLY A 421 19.08 -2.68 -2.47
C GLY A 421 19.92 -1.41 -2.50
N GLU A 422 21.19 -1.51 -2.89
CA GLU A 422 22.11 -0.36 -3.05
C GLU A 422 21.57 0.66 -4.04
N GLU A 423 21.16 0.23 -5.24
CA GLU A 423 20.55 1.13 -6.24
C GLU A 423 19.26 1.78 -5.73
N TRP A 424 18.44 1.06 -4.96
CA TRP A 424 17.21 1.60 -4.38
C TRP A 424 17.54 2.75 -3.44
N VAL A 425 18.53 2.54 -2.57
CA VAL A 425 19.03 3.54 -1.63
C VAL A 425 19.58 4.77 -2.36
N ASP A 426 20.39 4.57 -3.40
CA ASP A 426 20.98 5.65 -4.19
C ASP A 426 19.90 6.52 -4.86
N VAL A 427 18.88 5.90 -5.45
CA VAL A 427 17.78 6.63 -6.09
C VAL A 427 16.92 7.35 -5.04
N PHE A 428 16.59 6.68 -3.93
CA PHE A 428 15.76 7.24 -2.87
C PHE A 428 16.41 8.46 -2.17
N GLY A 429 17.75 8.47 -2.05
CA GLY A 429 18.50 9.56 -1.42
C GLY A 429 18.58 10.85 -2.25
N ARG A 430 18.27 10.80 -3.55
CA ARG A 430 18.29 12.00 -4.41
C ARG A 430 17.16 12.95 -4.04
N PHE A 431 17.50 14.24 -3.90
CA PHE A 431 16.57 15.31 -3.56
C PHE A 431 15.74 15.04 -2.29
N ASN A 432 16.38 14.44 -1.28
CA ASN A 432 15.80 14.17 0.02
C ASN A 432 15.02 15.41 0.54
N SER A 433 13.73 15.21 0.82
CA SER A 433 12.83 16.24 1.34
C SER A 433 12.96 16.48 2.84
N GLY A 434 13.53 15.52 3.59
CA GLY A 434 13.50 15.56 5.05
C GLY A 434 12.08 15.41 5.61
N THR A 435 11.17 14.80 4.85
CA THR A 435 9.78 14.53 5.20
C THR A 435 9.49 13.03 5.05
N TYR A 436 8.49 12.57 5.79
CA TYR A 436 8.19 11.16 6.06
C TYR A 436 9.45 10.39 6.48
N ASN A 437 10.02 10.83 7.60
CA ASN A 437 11.34 10.37 8.04
C ASN A 437 11.31 8.96 8.65
N ASN A 438 11.68 7.97 7.86
CA ASN A 438 11.52 6.56 8.20
C ASN A 438 12.83 5.78 8.27
N GLN A 439 12.75 4.58 8.87
CA GLN A 439 13.71 3.51 8.65
C GLN A 439 13.19 2.58 7.53
N TYR A 440 13.76 2.67 6.33
CA TYR A 440 13.44 1.76 5.22
C TYR A 440 14.29 0.49 5.29
N MET A 441 13.69 -0.64 4.96
CA MET A 441 14.35 -1.93 4.81
C MET A 441 14.08 -2.46 3.40
N VAL A 442 15.15 -2.64 2.62
CA VAL A 442 15.12 -3.12 1.23
C VAL A 442 15.71 -4.52 1.18
N ILE A 443 14.84 -5.50 0.94
CA ILE A 443 15.17 -6.92 0.91
C ILE A 443 15.33 -7.35 -0.55
N ASN A 444 16.43 -8.00 -0.91
CA ASN A 444 16.63 -8.58 -2.23
C ASN A 444 16.49 -10.11 -2.20
N PHE A 445 15.30 -10.62 -2.52
CA PHE A 445 15.04 -12.06 -2.47
C PHE A 445 15.86 -12.87 -3.48
N ASN A 446 16.39 -12.26 -4.54
CA ASN A 446 17.30 -12.96 -5.46
C ASN A 446 18.66 -13.30 -4.83
N ARG A 447 19.00 -12.66 -3.69
CA ARG A 447 20.20 -12.97 -2.90
C ARG A 447 19.96 -14.04 -1.83
N PHE A 448 18.71 -14.48 -1.66
CA PHE A 448 18.36 -15.53 -0.71
C PHE A 448 18.32 -16.90 -1.42
N VAL A 449 19.16 -17.83 -0.97
CA VAL A 449 19.15 -19.22 -1.44
C VAL A 449 18.81 -20.13 -0.26
N PRO A 450 17.68 -20.85 -0.27
CA PRO A 450 17.26 -21.73 0.81
C PRO A 450 18.36 -22.71 1.27
N GLY A 451 18.60 -22.78 2.57
CA GLY A 451 19.58 -23.65 3.21
C GLY A 451 21.04 -23.23 3.00
N LYS A 452 21.30 -22.02 2.48
CA LYS A 452 22.65 -21.46 2.28
C LYS A 452 22.87 -20.23 3.14
N GLU A 453 24.14 -19.89 3.32
CA GLU A 453 24.56 -18.68 4.01
C GLU A 453 24.03 -17.43 3.28
N LEU A 454 23.61 -16.43 4.06
CA LEU A 454 23.02 -15.20 3.55
C LEU A 454 24.10 -14.37 2.85
N GLN A 455 23.82 -13.95 1.62
CA GLN A 455 24.79 -13.24 0.79
C GLN A 455 24.66 -11.71 0.98
N PRO A 456 25.77 -10.96 1.05
CA PRO A 456 25.74 -9.50 1.06
C PRO A 456 24.83 -8.90 -0.02
N GLY A 457 24.20 -7.79 0.31
CA GLY A 457 23.16 -7.13 -0.47
C GLY A 457 21.77 -7.76 -0.33
N LEU A 458 21.57 -8.69 0.60
CA LEU A 458 20.25 -9.27 0.91
C LEU A 458 19.36 -8.26 1.65
N LEU A 459 19.91 -7.50 2.60
CA LEU A 459 19.16 -6.49 3.35
C LEU A 459 19.93 -5.18 3.39
N TRP A 460 19.38 -4.15 2.77
CA TRP A 460 19.83 -2.76 2.95
C TRP A 460 18.87 -2.02 3.87
N VAL A 461 19.41 -1.16 4.73
CA VAL A 461 18.64 -0.31 5.64
C VAL A 461 19.02 1.15 5.42
N VAL A 462 18.02 2.03 5.42
CA VAL A 462 18.17 3.48 5.33
C VAL A 462 17.45 4.13 6.50
N GLU A 463 18.04 5.17 7.08
CA GLU A 463 17.31 6.14 7.91
C GLU A 463 17.55 7.55 7.39
N GLN A 464 16.47 8.31 7.30
CA GLN A 464 16.46 9.67 6.77
C GLN A 464 15.96 10.65 7.84
N LEU A 465 16.58 11.83 7.88
CA LEU A 465 16.07 13.09 8.46
C LEU A 465 16.35 14.22 7.45
N PRO A 466 15.88 15.47 7.65
CA PRO A 466 16.42 16.62 6.93
C PRO A 466 17.95 16.66 6.97
N ASP A 467 18.60 16.74 5.79
CA ASP A 467 20.06 16.71 5.57
C ASP A 467 20.84 15.52 6.14
N ILE A 468 20.17 14.50 6.68
CA ILE A 468 20.80 13.28 7.20
C ILE A 468 20.24 12.08 6.45
N PHE A 469 21.13 11.31 5.82
CA PHE A 469 20.76 10.13 5.07
C PHE A 469 21.81 9.05 5.32
N LEU A 470 21.49 8.11 6.21
CA LEU A 470 22.42 7.04 6.60
C LEU A 470 21.91 5.70 6.10
N THR A 471 22.84 4.89 5.61
CA THR A 471 22.53 3.66 4.89
C THR A 471 23.56 2.58 5.22
N ALA A 472 23.14 1.33 5.25
CA ALA A 472 24.04 0.20 5.45
C ALA A 472 23.46 -1.11 4.89
N ASP A 473 24.36 -2.01 4.45
CA ASP A 473 24.02 -3.42 4.26
C ASP A 473 23.99 -4.13 5.62
N MET A 474 22.79 -4.52 6.04
CA MET A 474 22.51 -5.17 7.32
C MET A 474 22.40 -6.69 7.21
N THR A 475 22.87 -7.29 6.11
CA THR A 475 22.83 -8.75 5.91
C THR A 475 23.54 -9.52 7.03
N GLN A 476 24.69 -9.02 7.51
CA GLN A 476 25.44 -9.65 8.59
C GLN A 476 24.68 -9.67 9.93
N GLU A 477 23.91 -8.61 10.21
CA GLU A 477 23.07 -8.56 11.40
C GLU A 477 21.85 -9.48 11.24
N LEU A 478 21.22 -9.50 10.05
CA LEU A 478 20.12 -10.42 9.74
C LEU A 478 20.56 -11.89 9.86
N ALA A 479 21.80 -12.22 9.53
CA ALA A 479 22.36 -13.58 9.66
C ALA A 479 22.38 -14.10 11.11
N ARG A 480 22.24 -13.24 12.11
CA ARG A 480 22.05 -13.65 13.51
C ARG A 480 20.64 -14.20 13.79
N GLY A 481 19.71 -13.99 12.87
CA GLY A 481 18.41 -14.66 12.83
C GLY A 481 17.23 -13.76 12.49
N TYR A 482 17.33 -12.44 12.73
CA TYR A 482 16.24 -11.50 12.47
C TYR A 482 16.70 -10.03 12.41
N TRP A 483 15.91 -9.19 11.76
CA TRP A 483 15.96 -7.72 11.82
C TRP A 483 14.60 -7.19 12.27
N PRO A 484 14.50 -6.51 13.44
CA PRO A 484 13.27 -5.86 13.89
C PRO A 484 13.28 -4.36 13.55
N SER A 485 12.09 -3.77 13.38
CA SER A 485 11.91 -2.31 13.29
C SER A 485 10.66 -1.88 14.05
N TYR A 486 10.73 -0.75 14.78
CA TYR A 486 9.75 -0.39 15.81
C TYR A 486 9.77 1.09 16.24
N ASN A 487 9.97 2.02 15.29
CA ASN A 487 9.93 3.48 15.51
C ASN A 487 11.01 4.08 16.42
N VAL A 488 12.13 3.38 16.56
CA VAL A 488 13.30 3.91 17.26
C VAL A 488 14.49 3.79 16.32
N ALA A 489 15.12 4.93 16.03
CA ALA A 489 16.24 5.00 15.11
C ALA A 489 17.36 4.04 15.50
N TYR A 490 17.88 3.30 14.52
CA TYR A 490 18.97 2.34 14.67
C TYR A 490 20.33 3.01 14.65
N PHE A 491 20.57 3.91 13.70
CA PHE A 491 21.85 4.59 13.57
C PHE A 491 22.00 5.62 14.69
N PRO A 492 23.07 5.55 15.50
CA PRO A 492 23.27 6.46 16.62
C PRO A 492 23.18 7.94 16.24
N GLU A 493 23.70 8.32 15.08
CA GLU A 493 23.67 9.68 14.57
C GLU A 493 22.25 10.17 14.30
N VAL A 494 21.39 9.31 13.73
CA VAL A 494 19.96 9.62 13.50
C VAL A 494 19.23 9.69 14.83
N TYR A 495 19.48 8.74 15.75
CA TYR A 495 18.90 8.73 17.10
C TYR A 495 19.21 10.01 17.90
N GLU A 496 20.47 10.46 17.85
CA GLU A 496 20.92 11.67 18.52
C GLU A 496 20.31 12.91 17.85
N ALA A 497 20.41 13.03 16.52
CA ALA A 497 19.89 14.18 15.77
C ALA A 497 18.38 14.35 15.96
N ALA A 498 17.63 13.27 15.90
CA ALA A 498 16.19 13.24 16.12
C ALA A 498 15.76 13.64 17.55
N GLY A 499 16.69 13.77 18.50
CA GLY A 499 16.40 14.30 19.84
C GLY A 499 15.81 13.28 20.83
N TYR A 500 15.99 11.97 20.60
CA TYR A 500 15.59 10.94 21.56
C TYR A 500 16.22 11.17 22.97
N PRO A 501 17.52 11.50 23.10
CA PRO A 501 18.12 11.78 24.41
C PRO A 501 17.52 13.01 25.12
N ASP A 502 17.19 14.08 24.37
CA ASP A 502 16.58 15.28 24.94
C ASP A 502 15.19 14.94 25.52
N MET A 503 14.37 14.18 24.79
CA MET A 503 13.06 13.74 25.28
C MET A 503 13.17 12.85 26.52
N ILE A 504 14.14 11.93 26.55
CA ILE A 504 14.42 11.10 27.72
C ILE A 504 14.79 11.97 28.93
N ALA A 505 15.74 12.90 28.77
CA ALA A 505 16.20 13.77 29.85
C ALA A 505 15.06 14.63 30.42
N ARG A 506 14.18 15.16 29.55
CA ARG A 506 13.01 15.94 29.98
C ARG A 506 12.01 15.11 30.80
N LEU A 507 11.77 13.85 30.42
CA LEU A 507 10.92 12.93 31.19
C LEU A 507 11.58 12.52 32.52
N GLU A 508 12.88 12.25 32.51
CA GLU A 508 13.64 11.92 33.72
C GLU A 508 13.62 13.06 34.74
N ALA A 509 13.77 14.31 34.28
CA ALA A 509 13.66 15.52 35.09
C ALA A 509 12.25 15.70 35.70
N LYS A 510 11.20 15.26 35.01
CA LYS A 510 9.83 15.23 35.56
C LYS A 510 9.58 14.07 36.53
N GLY A 511 10.39 13.02 36.46
CA GLY A 511 10.40 11.91 37.41
C GLY A 511 10.62 10.58 36.73
N ALA A 512 11.87 10.10 36.71
CA ALA A 512 12.27 8.85 36.07
C ALA A 512 11.42 7.62 36.47
N LYS A 513 11.02 7.51 37.74
CA LYS A 513 10.14 6.42 38.21
C LYS A 513 8.70 6.57 37.70
N LYS A 514 8.17 7.79 37.66
CA LYS A 514 6.81 8.09 37.20
C LYS A 514 6.66 7.82 35.70
N TYR A 515 7.69 8.16 34.92
CA TYR A 515 7.71 8.04 33.46
C TYR A 515 8.54 6.86 32.94
N ALA A 516 8.79 5.83 33.77
CA ALA A 516 9.67 4.72 33.43
C ALA A 516 9.25 4.01 32.13
N PHE A 517 7.95 3.78 31.92
CA PHE A 517 7.44 3.15 30.70
C PHE A 517 7.58 4.04 29.46
N PRO A 518 7.12 5.31 29.45
CA PRO A 518 7.42 6.26 28.36
C PRO A 518 8.90 6.37 28.01
N ILE A 519 9.78 6.46 29.01
CA ILE A 519 11.24 6.52 28.79
C ILE A 519 11.74 5.25 28.09
N ARG A 520 11.19 4.08 28.45
CA ARG A 520 11.57 2.81 27.83
C ARG A 520 11.16 2.76 26.35
N LEU A 521 10.03 3.34 25.96
CA LEU A 521 9.60 3.42 24.55
C LEU A 521 10.65 4.10 23.65
N LEU A 522 11.41 5.05 24.19
CA LEU A 522 12.41 5.86 23.48
C LEU A 522 13.79 5.20 23.36
N LYS A 523 14.01 4.04 23.99
CA LYS A 523 15.32 3.40 24.08
C LYS A 523 15.40 2.21 23.14
N TYR A 524 16.27 2.29 22.13
CA TYR A 524 16.34 1.32 21.04
C TYR A 524 16.37 -0.14 21.51
N GLN A 525 17.24 -0.47 22.45
CA GLN A 525 17.43 -1.87 22.88
C GLN A 525 16.34 -2.39 23.82
N ILE A 526 15.74 -1.52 24.63
CA ILE A 526 14.85 -1.94 25.73
C ILE A 526 13.40 -1.51 25.55
N ALA A 527 13.06 -0.87 24.43
CA ALA A 527 11.67 -0.62 24.06
C ALA A 527 10.84 -1.92 24.18
N PRO A 528 9.56 -1.84 24.60
CA PRO A 528 8.72 -3.02 24.75
C PRO A 528 8.72 -3.92 23.51
N ARG A 529 8.56 -3.32 22.32
CA ARG A 529 8.60 -4.05 21.04
C ARG A 529 9.97 -4.68 20.77
N ALA A 530 11.06 -3.95 21.00
CA ALA A 530 12.42 -4.50 20.89
C ALA A 530 12.63 -5.73 21.79
N SER A 531 12.10 -5.65 23.02
CA SER A 531 12.20 -6.70 24.03
C SER A 531 11.33 -7.91 23.68
N ILE A 532 10.11 -7.71 23.18
CA ILE A 532 9.22 -8.78 22.68
C ILE A 532 9.84 -9.46 21.46
N PHE A 533 10.31 -8.71 20.46
CA PHE A 533 10.99 -9.29 19.30
C PHE A 533 12.20 -10.13 19.73
N ARG A 534 13.04 -9.61 20.63
CA ARG A 534 14.20 -10.36 21.14
C ARG A 534 13.82 -11.65 21.84
N ARG A 535 12.74 -11.64 22.64
CA ARG A 535 12.24 -12.81 23.37
C ARG A 535 11.63 -13.86 22.43
N ASP A 536 10.81 -13.42 21.47
CA ASP A 536 9.85 -14.31 20.81
C ASP A 536 10.17 -14.61 19.35
N GLN A 537 11.04 -13.85 18.68
CA GLN A 537 11.35 -14.07 17.25
C GLN A 537 11.83 -15.51 16.98
N GLY A 538 12.52 -16.14 17.93
CA GLY A 538 13.01 -17.52 17.79
C GLY A 538 11.89 -18.56 17.62
N ALA A 539 10.66 -18.24 18.03
CA ALA A 539 9.49 -19.10 17.84
C ALA A 539 8.81 -18.91 16.47
N VAL A 540 9.23 -17.91 15.68
CA VAL A 540 8.74 -17.66 14.33
C VAL A 540 9.47 -18.57 13.34
N ALA A 541 8.81 -19.65 12.93
CA ALA A 541 9.37 -20.70 12.07
C ALA A 541 8.61 -20.88 10.74
N ASN A 542 7.42 -20.32 10.61
CA ASN A 542 6.57 -20.40 9.43
C ASN A 542 5.56 -19.25 9.38
N MET A 543 4.80 -19.19 8.29
CA MET A 543 3.78 -18.16 8.04
C MET A 543 2.80 -17.97 9.21
N ASP A 544 2.28 -19.06 9.80
CA ASP A 544 1.30 -18.94 10.88
C ASP A 544 1.91 -18.37 12.17
N SER A 545 3.14 -18.78 12.51
CA SER A 545 3.86 -18.17 13.63
C SER A 545 4.22 -16.71 13.38
N LEU A 546 4.51 -16.32 12.12
CA LEU A 546 4.74 -14.93 11.75
C LEU A 546 3.46 -14.10 11.91
N LYS A 547 2.32 -14.58 11.40
CA LYS A 547 1.00 -13.93 11.58
C LYS A 547 0.71 -13.68 13.06
N ARG A 548 0.93 -14.70 13.91
CA ARG A 548 0.73 -14.56 15.36
C ARG A 548 1.64 -13.53 16.01
N MET A 549 2.89 -13.45 15.57
CA MET A 549 3.86 -12.47 16.05
C MET A 549 3.46 -11.05 15.65
N MET A 550 3.12 -10.84 14.38
CA MET A 550 2.76 -9.52 13.86
C MET A 550 1.42 -8.99 14.41
N ARG A 551 0.57 -9.87 14.94
CA ARG A 551 -0.69 -9.54 15.63
C ARG A 551 -0.60 -9.59 17.15
N TYR A 552 0.60 -9.80 17.72
CA TYR A 552 0.77 -10.03 19.14
C TYR A 552 0.42 -8.80 19.99
N ASN A 553 -0.55 -8.98 20.89
CA ASN A 553 -0.84 -8.09 22.01
C ASN A 553 -1.50 -8.88 23.16
N ASP A 554 -0.77 -9.09 24.24
CA ASP A 554 -1.27 -9.69 25.49
C ASP A 554 -0.92 -8.77 26.67
N PHE A 555 -1.16 -7.47 26.51
CA PHE A 555 -0.62 -6.43 27.41
C PHE A 555 -1.01 -6.58 28.88
N GLN A 556 -2.12 -7.27 29.15
CA GLN A 556 -2.60 -7.54 30.50
C GLN A 556 -1.74 -8.59 31.23
N LYS A 557 -1.05 -9.46 30.50
CA LYS A 557 -0.29 -10.60 31.07
C LYS A 557 1.20 -10.54 30.74
N ASP A 558 1.58 -9.93 29.63
CA ASP A 558 2.98 -9.79 29.25
C ASP A 558 3.69 -8.79 30.18
N PRO A 559 4.66 -9.22 31.00
CA PRO A 559 5.40 -8.32 31.89
C PRO A 559 6.21 -7.26 31.13
N ILE A 560 6.54 -7.48 29.85
CA ILE A 560 7.19 -6.47 29.02
C ILE A 560 6.21 -5.33 28.72
N ALA A 561 4.94 -5.65 28.45
CA ALA A 561 3.93 -4.65 28.16
C ALA A 561 3.48 -3.88 29.42
N ASP A 562 3.72 -4.41 30.62
CA ASP A 562 3.53 -3.73 31.91
C ASP A 562 2.12 -3.10 32.04
N GLY A 563 1.09 -3.85 31.64
CA GLY A 563 -0.31 -3.38 31.67
C GLY A 563 -0.62 -2.26 30.68
N ASN A 564 0.29 -1.91 29.77
CA ASN A 564 0.12 -0.86 28.79
C ASN A 564 -0.15 -1.43 27.38
N PRO A 565 -1.30 -1.14 26.77
CA PRO A 565 -1.70 -1.76 25.51
C PRO A 565 -0.91 -1.29 24.29
N VAL A 566 -0.07 -0.25 24.41
CA VAL A 566 0.88 0.17 23.36
C VAL A 566 2.22 -0.55 23.44
N GLY A 567 2.47 -1.27 24.55
CA GLY A 567 3.71 -2.01 24.79
C GLY A 567 3.85 -3.33 24.03
N ALA A 568 3.15 -3.48 22.90
CA ALA A 568 3.04 -4.73 22.15
C ALA A 568 3.39 -4.53 20.67
N VAL A 569 3.63 -5.64 19.94
CA VAL A 569 3.93 -5.60 18.50
C VAL A 569 2.77 -5.00 17.71
N CYS A 570 1.53 -5.37 18.06
CA CYS A 570 0.34 -4.80 17.45
C CYS A 570 -0.43 -4.00 18.52
N ALA A 571 -0.06 -2.73 18.71
CA ALA A 571 -0.56 -1.86 19.77
C ALA A 571 -2.09 -1.63 19.72
N ARG A 572 -2.72 -1.45 20.90
CA ARG A 572 -4.18 -1.24 21.06
C ARG A 572 -4.50 -0.03 21.96
N GLY A 573 -4.24 1.19 21.47
CA GLY A 573 -4.47 2.41 22.25
C GLY A 573 -5.91 2.57 22.76
N ASP A 574 -6.88 1.98 22.06
CA ASP A 574 -8.30 1.98 22.39
C ASP A 574 -8.64 1.17 23.64
N LEU A 575 -7.75 0.24 24.03
CA LEU A 575 -7.89 -0.58 25.24
C LEU A 575 -7.25 0.05 26.49
N ALA A 576 -6.67 1.25 26.39
CA ALA A 576 -6.21 1.95 27.57
C ALA A 576 -7.39 2.30 28.48
N THR A 577 -7.19 2.19 29.79
CA THR A 577 -8.27 2.24 30.77
C THR A 577 -8.86 3.64 30.94
N GLY A 578 -10.16 3.70 31.22
CA GLY A 578 -10.86 4.95 31.53
C GLY A 578 -10.98 5.90 30.33
N LYS A 579 -10.76 7.19 30.56
CA LYS A 579 -10.90 8.25 29.54
C LYS A 579 -9.64 8.47 28.71
N ASP A 580 -8.60 7.68 28.93
CA ASP A 580 -7.30 7.85 28.26
C ASP A 580 -7.22 7.08 26.95
N GLY A 581 -8.12 6.12 26.70
CA GLY A 581 -8.18 5.38 25.45
C GLY A 581 -8.32 6.30 24.23
N ILE A 582 -7.55 5.99 23.18
CA ILE A 582 -7.61 6.67 21.89
C ILE A 582 -7.76 5.64 20.78
N ALA A 583 -8.58 5.91 19.76
CA ALA A 583 -8.77 5.02 18.61
C ALA A 583 -7.55 5.08 17.66
N LYS A 584 -6.40 4.64 18.17
CA LYS A 584 -5.12 4.56 17.50
C LYS A 584 -4.42 3.26 17.89
N GLY A 585 -3.61 2.74 16.99
CA GLY A 585 -2.88 1.51 17.22
C GLY A 585 -2.57 0.78 15.94
N CYS A 586 -2.11 -0.45 16.09
CA CYS A 586 -1.97 -1.38 14.99
C CYS A 586 -3.34 -1.64 14.35
N TYR A 587 -3.47 -1.46 13.04
CA TYR A 587 -4.71 -1.72 12.32
C TYR A 587 -4.57 -2.64 11.12
N ASP A 588 -3.43 -3.27 10.93
CA ASP A 588 -3.28 -4.35 9.96
C ASP A 588 -2.11 -5.27 10.31
N SER A 589 -1.96 -6.31 9.50
CA SER A 589 -0.67 -6.94 9.26
C SER A 589 -0.59 -7.45 7.82
N LYS A 590 0.59 -7.31 7.21
CA LYS A 590 0.95 -7.90 5.92
C LYS A 590 2.13 -8.83 6.13
N VAL A 591 2.06 -10.05 5.58
CA VAL A 591 3.09 -11.07 5.75
C VAL A 591 3.39 -11.78 4.45
N THR A 592 4.65 -12.15 4.23
CA THR A 592 5.09 -12.92 3.06
C THR A 592 6.27 -13.85 3.41
N THR A 593 6.55 -14.78 2.51
CA THR A 593 7.75 -15.61 2.50
C THR A 593 8.60 -15.31 1.28
N ALA A 594 9.85 -15.76 1.22
CA ALA A 594 10.70 -15.56 0.05
C ALA A 594 10.03 -16.04 -1.24
N SER A 595 9.43 -17.22 -1.20
CA SER A 595 8.76 -17.80 -2.37
C SER A 595 7.51 -17.03 -2.78
N MET A 596 6.75 -16.50 -1.82
CA MET A 596 5.55 -15.70 -2.08
C MET A 596 5.91 -14.33 -2.63
N ALA A 597 6.91 -13.67 -2.05
CA ALA A 597 7.39 -12.36 -2.50
C ALA A 597 7.86 -12.40 -3.96
N LEU A 598 8.62 -13.43 -4.35
CA LEU A 598 9.04 -13.63 -5.75
C LEU A 598 7.87 -13.86 -6.73
N ARG A 599 6.69 -14.26 -6.23
CA ARG A 599 5.45 -14.36 -6.99
C ARG A 599 4.55 -13.13 -6.85
N MET A 600 5.01 -12.09 -6.15
CA MET A 600 4.23 -10.87 -5.83
C MET A 600 3.02 -11.16 -4.95
N GLU A 601 3.15 -12.11 -4.02
CA GLU A 601 2.08 -12.57 -3.15
C GLU A 601 2.35 -12.24 -1.68
N SER A 602 1.29 -11.96 -0.93
CA SER A 602 1.30 -11.79 0.52
C SER A 602 -0.01 -12.29 1.13
N GLU A 603 -0.06 -12.39 2.46
CA GLU A 603 -1.32 -12.46 3.19
C GLU A 603 -1.51 -11.21 4.03
N VAL A 604 -2.73 -10.68 4.06
CA VAL A 604 -3.04 -9.43 4.77
C VAL A 604 -4.31 -9.54 5.60
N ILE A 605 -4.36 -8.78 6.69
CA ILE A 605 -5.54 -8.60 7.54
C ILE A 605 -5.69 -7.12 7.88
N GLY A 606 -6.90 -6.58 7.75
CA GLY A 606 -7.26 -5.21 8.13
C GLY A 606 -8.07 -5.19 9.43
N GLY A 607 -7.75 -4.22 10.30
CA GLY A 607 -8.37 -3.99 11.60
C GLY A 607 -7.40 -4.18 12.79
N PRO A 608 -7.74 -3.66 13.98
CA PRO A 608 -6.95 -3.86 15.19
C PRO A 608 -6.91 -5.32 15.63
N THR A 609 -5.85 -5.75 16.34
CA THR A 609 -5.71 -7.16 16.74
C THR A 609 -6.83 -7.63 17.66
N ALA A 610 -7.57 -8.66 17.23
CA ALA A 610 -8.48 -9.45 18.04
C ALA A 610 -7.80 -10.72 18.59
N GLN A 611 -6.49 -10.91 18.36
CA GLN A 611 -5.77 -12.06 18.90
C GLN A 611 -5.60 -11.92 20.42
N GLY A 612 -6.41 -12.65 21.18
CA GLY A 612 -6.40 -12.57 22.65
C GLY A 612 -6.97 -11.26 23.19
N GLN A 613 -7.60 -10.45 22.35
CA GLN A 613 -8.17 -9.13 22.68
C GLN A 613 -9.59 -9.02 22.09
N PRO A 614 -10.48 -8.18 22.65
CA PRO A 614 -11.78 -7.95 22.04
C PRO A 614 -11.63 -7.26 20.67
N PRO A 615 -12.43 -7.65 19.66
CA PRO A 615 -12.54 -6.90 18.41
C PRO A 615 -12.84 -5.42 18.67
N PHE A 616 -12.28 -4.55 17.84
CA PHE A 616 -12.61 -3.12 17.89
C PHE A 616 -13.99 -2.87 17.26
N SER A 617 -14.79 -1.98 17.85
CA SER A 617 -16.09 -1.57 17.31
C SER A 617 -16.29 -0.07 17.44
N TRP A 618 -16.74 0.58 16.36
CA TRP A 618 -17.10 2.00 16.33
C TRP A 618 -18.35 2.31 17.19
N SER A 619 -19.20 1.32 17.43
CA SER A 619 -20.37 1.44 18.33
C SER A 619 -20.02 1.66 19.80
N ASP A 620 -18.74 1.54 20.20
CA ASP A 620 -18.30 1.99 21.50
C ASP A 620 -18.54 3.51 21.65
N PRO A 621 -19.30 3.97 22.67
CA PRO A 621 -19.64 5.38 22.85
C PRO A 621 -18.45 6.34 22.93
N ARG A 622 -17.24 5.83 23.22
CA ARG A 622 -16.00 6.63 23.21
C ARG A 622 -15.67 7.18 21.82
N TRP A 623 -16.12 6.54 20.75
CA TRP A 623 -15.71 6.83 19.37
C TRP A 623 -16.80 7.49 18.52
N VAL A 624 -17.97 7.79 19.10
CA VAL A 624 -19.15 8.31 18.36
C VAL A 624 -18.88 9.56 17.52
N ASN A 625 -17.89 10.37 17.90
CA ASN A 625 -17.53 11.61 17.22
C ASN A 625 -16.34 11.45 16.25
N LEU A 626 -15.78 10.26 16.11
CA LEU A 626 -14.65 10.01 15.21
C LEU A 626 -15.16 9.68 13.80
N PRO A 627 -14.52 10.21 12.75
CA PRO A 627 -14.95 9.95 11.38
C PRO A 627 -14.52 8.54 10.93
N HIS A 628 -15.46 7.78 10.37
CA HIS A 628 -15.23 6.39 9.92
C HIS A 628 -16.15 5.99 8.76
N ARG A 629 -16.37 6.91 7.82
CA ARG A 629 -17.18 6.67 6.62
C ARG A 629 -16.63 5.49 5.82
N GLY A 630 -17.53 4.67 5.27
CA GLY A 630 -17.18 3.53 4.43
C GLY A 630 -16.55 2.35 5.17
N MET A 631 -16.43 2.41 6.50
CA MET A 631 -15.84 1.35 7.32
C MET A 631 -16.91 0.40 7.90
N PRO A 632 -16.59 -0.88 8.11
CA PRO A 632 -17.42 -1.77 8.94
C PRO A 632 -17.46 -1.26 10.38
N ASP A 633 -18.55 -1.55 11.11
CA ASP A 633 -18.64 -1.19 12.53
C ASP A 633 -17.64 -1.97 13.38
N THR A 634 -17.63 -3.30 13.26
CA THR A 634 -16.80 -4.21 14.06
C THR A 634 -15.71 -4.85 13.22
N PHE A 635 -14.48 -4.85 13.72
CA PHE A 635 -13.29 -5.36 13.03
C PHE A 635 -12.88 -6.73 13.58
N ASP A 636 -13.42 -7.78 12.98
CA ASP A 636 -13.11 -9.19 13.29
C ASP A 636 -12.86 -9.98 12.00
N PHE A 637 -11.77 -9.61 11.32
CA PHE A 637 -11.40 -10.11 10.00
C PHE A 637 -10.35 -11.23 10.05
N ALA A 638 -10.13 -11.90 8.92
CA ALA A 638 -9.14 -12.95 8.78
C ALA A 638 -8.03 -12.57 7.79
N PHE A 639 -6.89 -13.24 7.88
CA PHE A 639 -5.86 -13.12 6.86
C PHE A 639 -6.38 -13.63 5.52
N GLU A 640 -6.11 -12.87 4.45
CA GLU A 640 -6.46 -13.21 3.09
C GLU A 640 -5.25 -13.10 2.18
N ARG A 641 -5.10 -14.05 1.27
CA ARG A 641 -4.05 -14.01 0.26
C ARG A 641 -4.33 -12.93 -0.78
N MET A 642 -3.30 -12.15 -1.09
CA MET A 642 -3.28 -11.16 -2.15
C MET A 642 -2.36 -11.66 -3.26
N SER A 643 -2.89 -11.77 -4.48
CA SER A 643 -2.16 -12.21 -5.67
C SER A 643 -2.67 -11.45 -6.90
N PRO A 644 -1.78 -10.94 -7.77
CA PRO A 644 -2.19 -10.36 -9.05
C PRO A 644 -3.02 -11.33 -9.91
N LYS A 645 -2.80 -12.65 -9.75
CA LYS A 645 -3.49 -13.70 -10.51
C LYS A 645 -4.98 -13.81 -10.18
N ASP A 646 -5.38 -13.34 -9.01
CA ASP A 646 -6.78 -13.41 -8.56
C ASP A 646 -7.62 -12.22 -9.04
N LEU A 647 -7.02 -11.28 -9.79
CA LEU A 647 -7.65 -10.06 -10.31
C LEU A 647 -7.43 -9.92 -11.83
N PRO A 648 -7.92 -10.87 -12.64
CA PRO A 648 -7.71 -10.79 -14.08
C PRO A 648 -8.41 -9.57 -14.69
N THR A 649 -7.76 -8.96 -15.67
CA THR A 649 -8.36 -7.87 -16.46
C THR A 649 -9.26 -8.41 -17.56
N THR A 650 -10.09 -7.55 -18.14
CA THR A 650 -10.93 -7.93 -19.28
C THR A 650 -10.13 -8.57 -20.43
N PRO A 651 -9.02 -7.99 -20.94
CA PRO A 651 -8.24 -8.61 -22.01
C PRO A 651 -7.71 -10.00 -21.67
N GLU A 652 -7.27 -10.21 -20.42
CA GLU A 652 -6.81 -11.51 -19.95
C GLU A 652 -7.93 -12.54 -19.87
N CYS A 653 -9.14 -12.12 -19.47
CA CYS A 653 -10.32 -12.98 -19.49
C CYS A 653 -10.66 -13.46 -20.90
N THR A 654 -10.60 -12.55 -21.87
CA THR A 654 -10.83 -12.87 -23.29
C THR A 654 -9.76 -13.83 -23.81
N GLU A 655 -8.49 -13.57 -23.51
CA GLU A 655 -7.39 -14.43 -23.99
C GLU A 655 -7.40 -15.81 -23.33
N ALA A 656 -7.66 -15.89 -22.02
CA ALA A 656 -7.79 -17.15 -21.30
C ALA A 656 -8.89 -18.03 -21.90
N ALA A 657 -10.03 -17.43 -22.27
CA ALA A 657 -11.12 -18.16 -22.92
C ALA A 657 -10.68 -18.77 -24.27
N LYS A 658 -9.91 -18.05 -25.08
CA LYS A 658 -9.38 -18.55 -26.35
C LYS A 658 -8.41 -19.72 -26.14
N VAL A 659 -7.46 -19.57 -25.21
CA VAL A 659 -6.46 -20.62 -24.92
C VAL A 659 -7.13 -21.89 -24.39
N VAL A 660 -8.11 -21.76 -23.48
CA VAL A 660 -8.88 -22.90 -22.96
C VAL A 660 -9.68 -23.58 -24.07
N ALA A 661 -10.32 -22.81 -24.95
CA ALA A 661 -11.06 -23.36 -26.09
C ALA A 661 -10.16 -24.11 -27.08
N ALA A 662 -8.97 -23.56 -27.38
CA ALA A 662 -7.97 -24.21 -28.24
C ALA A 662 -7.42 -25.49 -27.60
N GLY A 663 -7.15 -25.47 -26.29
CA GLY A 663 -6.76 -26.65 -25.52
C GLY A 663 -7.81 -27.76 -25.57
N ALA A 664 -9.08 -27.42 -25.35
CA ALA A 664 -10.19 -28.38 -25.46
C ALA A 664 -10.34 -28.96 -26.88
N ALA A 665 -10.15 -28.14 -27.93
CA ALA A 665 -10.17 -28.59 -29.31
C ALA A 665 -9.02 -29.58 -29.61
N SER A 666 -7.82 -29.33 -29.09
CA SER A 666 -6.66 -30.22 -29.28
C SER A 666 -6.84 -31.60 -28.60
N ILE A 667 -7.46 -31.64 -27.42
CA ILE A 667 -7.83 -32.89 -26.73
C ILE A 667 -8.92 -33.64 -27.51
N GLY A 668 -9.91 -32.93 -28.03
CA GLY A 668 -10.98 -33.51 -28.84
C GLY A 668 -10.49 -34.09 -30.18
N VAL A 669 -9.48 -33.49 -30.81
CA VAL A 669 -8.81 -34.04 -32.00
C VAL A 669 -7.96 -35.26 -31.63
N GLY A 670 -7.24 -35.24 -30.50
CA GLY A 670 -6.47 -36.39 -30.00
C GLY A 670 -7.35 -37.60 -29.67
N GLN A 671 -8.52 -37.39 -29.04
CA GLN A 671 -9.49 -38.45 -28.79
C GLN A 671 -10.13 -39.00 -30.08
N LYS A 672 -10.43 -38.15 -31.07
CA LYS A 672 -10.91 -38.60 -32.38
C LYS A 672 -9.85 -39.38 -33.16
N ALA A 673 -8.58 -38.96 -33.11
CA ALA A 673 -7.48 -39.69 -33.72
C ALA A 673 -7.23 -41.04 -33.04
N HIS A 674 -7.36 -41.11 -31.71
CA HIS A 674 -7.26 -42.36 -30.95
C HIS A 674 -8.44 -43.30 -31.22
N LEU A 675 -9.67 -42.78 -31.31
CA LEU A 675 -10.86 -43.54 -31.72
C LEU A 675 -10.80 -44.00 -33.18
N GLN A 676 -10.22 -43.21 -34.09
CA GLN A 676 -9.96 -43.61 -35.48
C GLN A 676 -8.86 -44.68 -35.58
N GLN A 677 -7.84 -44.64 -34.72
CA GLN A 677 -6.84 -45.72 -34.62
C GLN A 677 -7.43 -47.00 -34.03
N LEU A 678 -8.35 -46.90 -33.05
CA LEU A 678 -9.07 -48.06 -32.50
C LEU A 678 -10.05 -48.66 -33.53
N HIS A 679 -10.74 -47.84 -34.33
CA HIS A 679 -11.57 -48.33 -35.45
C HIS A 679 -10.75 -48.88 -36.62
N ALA A 680 -9.53 -48.38 -36.87
CA ALA A 680 -8.63 -48.96 -37.88
C ALA A 680 -8.03 -50.31 -37.41
N ALA A 681 -7.90 -50.53 -36.11
CA ALA A 681 -7.45 -51.80 -35.53
C ALA A 681 -8.54 -52.90 -35.54
N ASP A 682 -9.83 -52.51 -35.47
CA ASP A 682 -10.97 -53.46 -35.46
C ASP A 682 -11.41 -53.92 -36.87
N VAL A 683 -10.95 -53.25 -37.94
CA VAL A 683 -11.28 -53.62 -39.34
C VAL A 683 -10.18 -54.49 -39.98
N GLY A 684 -9.16 -54.88 -39.21
CA GLY A 684 -7.98 -55.63 -39.69
C GLY A 684 -8.00 -57.15 -39.49
N SER A 685 -9.06 -57.77 -38.92
CA SER A 685 -9.06 -59.21 -38.65
C SER A 685 -10.31 -59.95 -39.12
N THR A 686 -10.56 -59.96 -40.42
CA THR A 686 -11.35 -61.01 -41.07
C THR A 686 -10.83 -61.34 -42.48
N SER A 687 -9.78 -62.18 -42.56
CA SER A 687 -9.68 -63.23 -43.60
C SER A 687 -8.54 -64.24 -43.31
N SER A 688 -8.93 -65.53 -43.28
CA SER A 688 -8.23 -66.82 -43.51
C SER A 688 -6.72 -66.80 -43.83
N VAL A 689 -5.86 -67.70 -43.32
CA VAL A 689 -5.89 -69.18 -43.21
C VAL A 689 -5.09 -69.66 -42.00
#